data_AF-A0A7X2LHY1-F1
#
_entry.id   AF-A0A7X2LHY1-F1
#
_cell.length_a   1.000
_cell.length_b   1.000
_cell.length_c   1.000
_cell.angle_alpha   90.00
_cell.angle_beta   90.00
_cell.angle_gamma   90.00
#
_symmetry.space_group_name_H-M   'P 1'
#
loop_
_entity.id
_entity.type
_entity.pdbx_description
1 polymer ?
#
loop_
_entity_poly.entity_id
_entity_poly.type
_entity_poly.pdbx_seq_one_letter_code
_entity_poly.pdbx_strand_id
1 'polypeptide(L)'
;MNLDHALHTFIAESRELLADMEASLLHLQPEAPSPDAIHAIFRAAHTIKGSAGLFGLDHVVAFTHVAETLLDQVRAACVPLDAGLIELLLACCDHMHALMNVVEAHGAIQDPQLQARSDTLVQALHARSLMSSKSVLPPQTATPDLPAETDAPSCAWQIAARFGPAVLQNGMDPLSFLRYLHTLGRITHTELLSQAVPNLQQLDAEQCYLGFVVHLHGHASQQEVESVFDFVRDECELQVTPLASPHAAPCPSQPSAQDSADGDKPPARALPHAPPSNTWLDLAQVNVVPSAEALPSASASTTAPRQGEHASLRVDAHKLEQLINLVGELITASAGATEVARQLRHSEMLEATATVAALVEQVRDHALQLRMVKIGGSFNKFQRIVHDVARELGKDIALHISGQDTELDKTVVERIGDPLTHLVRNAIDHGIEPAAVRLSNGKPAQGSVYLDAHHESGHIVIEIRDDGAGLDRERILAKAVERGLIEPGRQLADNDIDALIFEPGFSTATQITSLSGRGVGMDVVRSNIAALRGTVEVRSVPGQGTTVQVRLPLTLAIIDGFQVRVGHSVLVIPLEMVDECVEYLGTPAQHYTDLRGTVLPFIRLRQHFALQGPGSARPNIVVIQHGTQRFGLLVDELLGEAQAVIKPLSRIFRQARGISGSSILGNGKVALILDIAALHQQVLTTRRRETIPFTTTAP
;
A
#
# COMPACT_ATOMS: atom_id res chain seq x y z
N MET A 1 24.81 13.99 -2.54
CA MET A 1 23.48 13.67 -1.94
C MET A 1 23.63 13.62 -0.42
N ASN A 2 22.62 14.00 0.35
CA ASN A 2 22.70 13.98 1.82
C ASN A 2 22.58 12.51 2.32
N LEU A 3 23.44 12.06 3.24
CA LEU A 3 23.53 10.66 3.71
C LEU A 3 22.17 10.14 4.23
N ASP A 4 21.44 10.99 4.94
CA ASP A 4 20.09 10.68 5.44
C ASP A 4 19.10 10.39 4.30
N HIS A 5 19.24 11.08 3.17
CA HIS A 5 18.36 10.87 2.00
C HIS A 5 18.64 9.53 1.31
N ALA A 6 19.91 9.13 1.23
CA ALA A 6 20.29 7.83 0.68
C ALA A 6 19.82 6.67 1.58
N LEU A 7 19.97 6.81 2.91
CA LEU A 7 19.48 5.84 3.87
C LEU A 7 17.95 5.70 3.82
N HIS A 8 17.21 6.80 3.74
CA HIS A 8 15.76 6.77 3.58
C HIS A 8 15.33 6.08 2.27
N THR A 9 16.08 6.31 1.19
CA THR A 9 15.81 5.65 -0.10
C THR A 9 16.04 4.15 0.01
N PHE A 10 17.15 3.72 0.62
CA PHE A 10 17.43 2.31 0.91
C PHE A 10 16.35 1.64 1.78
N ILE A 11 15.89 2.32 2.84
CA ILE A 11 14.83 1.79 3.71
C ILE A 11 13.53 1.60 2.91
N ALA A 12 13.19 2.57 2.05
CA ALA A 12 12.01 2.48 1.19
C ALA A 12 12.12 1.32 0.18
N GLU A 13 13.25 1.18 -0.50
CA GLU A 13 13.51 0.08 -1.44
C GLU A 13 13.52 -1.28 -0.73
N SER A 14 14.15 -1.38 0.44
CA SER A 14 14.17 -2.61 1.22
C SER A 14 12.76 -3.02 1.67
N ARG A 15 11.90 -2.06 2.01
CA ARG A 15 10.49 -2.33 2.34
C ARG A 15 9.71 -2.86 1.15
N GLU A 16 9.97 -2.35 -0.04
CA GLU A 16 9.36 -2.83 -1.29
C GLU A 16 9.82 -4.26 -1.60
N LEU A 17 11.12 -4.53 -1.54
CA LEU A 17 11.68 -5.87 -1.74
C LEU A 17 11.16 -6.89 -0.70
N LEU A 18 11.00 -6.48 0.56
CA LEU A 18 10.42 -7.33 1.60
C LEU A 18 8.94 -7.62 1.35
N ALA A 19 8.17 -6.65 0.87
CA ALA A 19 6.76 -6.83 0.52
C ALA A 19 6.60 -7.79 -0.67
N ASP A 20 7.45 -7.67 -1.69
CA ASP A 20 7.48 -8.58 -2.83
C ASP A 20 7.88 -10.01 -2.41
N MET A 21 8.86 -10.10 -1.50
CA MET A 21 9.30 -11.38 -0.93
C MET A 21 8.17 -12.05 -0.12
N GLU A 22 7.46 -11.29 0.70
CA GLU A 22 6.30 -11.76 1.48
C GLU A 22 5.15 -12.23 0.57
N ALA A 23 4.79 -11.45 -0.45
CA ALA A 23 3.76 -11.84 -1.41
C ALA A 23 4.13 -13.14 -2.15
N SER A 24 5.40 -13.26 -2.57
CA SER A 24 5.90 -14.48 -3.22
C SER A 24 5.84 -15.70 -2.29
N LEU A 25 6.11 -15.53 -0.99
CA LEU A 25 5.99 -16.59 0.01
C LEU A 25 4.54 -17.01 0.26
N LEU A 26 3.59 -16.08 0.28
CA LEU A 26 2.17 -16.37 0.48
C LEU A 26 1.54 -17.09 -0.72
N HIS A 27 2.05 -16.85 -1.93
CA HIS A 27 1.60 -17.53 -3.15
C HIS A 27 2.26 -18.90 -3.39
N LEU A 28 3.28 -19.26 -2.63
CA LEU A 28 3.96 -20.56 -2.76
C LEU A 28 3.07 -21.70 -2.23
N GLN A 29 2.79 -22.66 -3.11
CA GLN A 29 2.12 -23.90 -2.74
C GLN A 29 3.18 -24.95 -2.34
N PRO A 30 3.11 -25.55 -1.13
CA PRO A 30 4.08 -26.56 -0.68
C PRO A 30 4.16 -27.79 -1.61
N GLU A 31 3.06 -28.13 -2.28
CA GLU A 31 2.93 -29.32 -3.13
C GLU A 31 3.51 -29.12 -4.54
N ALA A 32 3.68 -27.86 -4.97
CA ALA A 32 4.21 -27.50 -6.28
C ALA A 32 4.93 -26.13 -6.24
N PRO A 33 6.11 -26.05 -5.62
CA PRO A 33 6.84 -24.80 -5.51
C PRO A 33 7.25 -24.28 -6.90
N SER A 34 6.85 -23.05 -7.22
CA SER A 34 7.30 -22.37 -8.45
C SER A 34 8.79 -22.03 -8.32
N PRO A 35 9.66 -22.54 -9.22
CA PRO A 35 11.09 -22.21 -9.21
C PRO A 35 11.34 -20.70 -9.34
N ASP A 36 10.51 -20.02 -10.14
CA ASP A 36 10.59 -18.58 -10.37
C ASP A 36 10.29 -17.78 -9.09
N ALA A 37 9.33 -18.24 -8.28
CA ALA A 37 9.02 -17.61 -6.99
C ALA A 37 10.17 -17.77 -5.99
N ILE A 38 10.79 -18.95 -5.92
CA ILE A 38 11.98 -19.18 -5.07
C ILE A 38 13.14 -18.29 -5.51
N HIS A 39 13.36 -18.15 -6.82
CA HIS A 39 14.40 -17.27 -7.36
C HIS A 39 14.12 -15.79 -7.04
N ALA A 40 12.87 -15.34 -7.13
CA ALA A 40 12.48 -13.97 -6.78
C ALA A 40 12.75 -13.67 -5.29
N ILE A 41 12.36 -14.59 -4.40
CA ILE A 41 12.58 -14.48 -2.95
C ILE A 41 14.08 -14.42 -2.62
N PHE A 42 14.88 -15.30 -3.24
CA PHE A 42 16.34 -15.30 -3.06
C PHE A 42 16.97 -13.98 -3.52
N ARG A 43 16.58 -13.46 -4.69
CA ARG A 43 17.09 -12.18 -5.19
C ARG A 43 16.75 -11.04 -4.24
N ALA A 44 15.51 -10.97 -3.74
CA ALA A 44 15.10 -9.93 -2.80
C ALA A 44 15.98 -9.93 -1.54
N ALA A 45 16.18 -11.11 -0.92
CA ALA A 45 17.07 -11.26 0.23
C ALA A 45 18.53 -10.88 -0.09
N HIS A 46 19.05 -11.34 -1.22
CA HIS A 46 20.42 -11.04 -1.67
C HIS A 46 20.63 -9.53 -1.89
N THR A 47 19.68 -8.86 -2.54
CA THR A 47 19.72 -7.41 -2.77
C THR A 47 19.63 -6.63 -1.46
N ILE A 48 18.76 -7.03 -0.53
CA ILE A 48 18.66 -6.40 0.80
C ILE A 48 19.99 -6.54 1.57
N LYS A 49 20.63 -7.71 1.55
CA LYS A 49 21.95 -7.92 2.16
C LYS A 49 23.01 -7.00 1.55
N GLY A 50 23.08 -6.96 0.21
CA GLY A 50 24.06 -6.14 -0.52
C GLY A 50 23.91 -4.66 -0.20
N SER A 51 22.68 -4.15 -0.31
CA SER A 51 22.38 -2.75 -0.02
C SER A 51 22.58 -2.40 1.45
N ALA A 52 22.22 -3.29 2.39
CA ALA A 52 22.47 -3.07 3.82
C ALA A 52 23.98 -2.99 4.16
N GLY A 53 24.82 -3.75 3.43
CA GLY A 53 26.27 -3.71 3.57
C GLY A 53 26.89 -2.36 3.18
N LEU A 54 26.31 -1.66 2.20
CA LEU A 54 26.75 -0.33 1.77
C LEU A 54 26.56 0.74 2.87
N PHE A 55 25.54 0.58 3.72
CA PHE A 55 25.25 1.52 4.82
C PHE A 55 25.81 1.06 6.18
N GLY A 56 26.61 -0.01 6.23
CA GLY A 56 27.21 -0.52 7.47
C GLY A 56 26.19 -1.09 8.47
N LEU A 57 25.05 -1.58 7.98
CA LEU A 57 23.98 -2.13 8.82
C LEU A 57 24.26 -3.59 9.17
N ASP A 58 25.32 -3.83 9.96
CA ASP A 58 25.88 -5.17 10.22
C ASP A 58 24.86 -6.20 10.73
N HIS A 59 23.90 -5.77 11.56
CA HIS A 59 22.87 -6.67 12.11
C HIS A 59 21.89 -7.15 11.03
N VAL A 60 21.56 -6.27 10.08
CA VAL A 60 20.71 -6.63 8.93
C VAL A 60 21.48 -7.57 8.03
N VAL A 61 22.74 -7.25 7.71
CA VAL A 61 23.60 -8.09 6.87
C VAL A 61 23.74 -9.49 7.48
N ALA A 62 24.03 -9.59 8.78
CA ALA A 62 24.21 -10.86 9.47
C ALA A 62 22.93 -11.71 9.44
N PHE A 63 21.77 -11.11 9.73
CA PHE A 63 20.50 -11.85 9.70
C PHE A 63 20.12 -12.29 8.27
N THR A 64 20.18 -11.38 7.31
CA THR A 64 19.81 -11.66 5.92
C THR A 64 20.73 -12.70 5.28
N HIS A 65 22.02 -12.74 5.65
CA HIS A 65 22.95 -13.79 5.22
C HIS A 65 22.47 -15.20 5.62
N VAL A 66 22.01 -15.37 6.87
CA VAL A 66 21.51 -16.68 7.35
C VAL A 66 20.26 -17.09 6.58
N ALA A 67 19.33 -16.16 6.36
CA ALA A 67 18.13 -16.41 5.57
C ALA A 67 18.47 -16.76 4.11
N GLU A 68 19.39 -16.02 3.48
CA GLU A 68 19.86 -16.26 2.12
C GLU A 68 20.53 -17.64 1.97
N THR A 69 21.34 -18.06 2.94
CA THR A 69 21.99 -19.38 2.93
C THR A 69 20.96 -20.51 2.92
N LEU A 70 19.89 -20.38 3.71
CA LEU A 70 18.81 -21.36 3.71
C LEU A 70 18.01 -21.33 2.40
N LEU A 71 17.73 -20.15 1.86
CA LEU A 71 17.05 -20.00 0.56
C LEU A 71 17.88 -20.59 -0.59
N ASP A 72 19.21 -20.50 -0.54
CA ASP A 72 20.09 -21.13 -1.52
C ASP A 72 20.02 -22.67 -1.45
N GLN A 73 19.92 -23.23 -0.25
CA GLN A 73 19.73 -24.68 -0.06
C GLN A 73 18.36 -25.16 -0.53
N VAL A 74 17.31 -24.34 -0.36
CA VAL A 74 15.98 -24.60 -0.92
C VAL A 74 16.04 -24.55 -2.45
N ARG A 75 16.73 -23.56 -3.02
CA ARG A 75 16.95 -23.42 -4.47
C ARG A 75 17.71 -24.61 -5.06
N ALA A 76 18.72 -25.11 -4.35
CA ALA A 76 19.49 -26.30 -4.73
C ALA A 76 18.72 -27.62 -4.51
N ALA A 77 17.45 -27.57 -4.08
CA ALA A 77 16.62 -28.72 -3.70
C ALA A 77 17.22 -29.60 -2.58
N CYS A 78 18.16 -29.06 -1.80
CA CYS A 78 18.74 -29.73 -0.65
C CYS A 78 17.78 -29.73 0.55
N VAL A 79 16.96 -28.69 0.69
CA VAL A 79 15.96 -28.57 1.76
C VAL A 79 14.56 -28.53 1.13
N PRO A 80 13.64 -29.45 1.50
CA PRO A 80 12.29 -29.43 0.97
C PRO A 80 11.52 -28.22 1.50
N LEU A 81 10.79 -27.54 0.61
CA LEU A 81 9.88 -26.46 0.98
C LEU A 81 8.59 -27.07 1.56
N ASP A 82 8.50 -27.13 2.89
CA ASP A 82 7.27 -27.50 3.60
C ASP A 82 6.55 -26.28 4.19
N ALA A 83 5.29 -26.46 4.60
CA ALA A 83 4.49 -25.38 5.19
C ALA A 83 5.15 -24.75 6.44
N GLY A 84 5.93 -25.53 7.19
CA GLY A 84 6.66 -25.03 8.35
C GLY A 84 7.88 -24.19 7.99
N LEU A 85 8.50 -24.44 6.83
CA LEU A 85 9.60 -23.61 6.31
C LEU A 85 9.08 -22.28 5.75
N ILE A 86 7.94 -22.30 5.06
CA ILE A 86 7.28 -21.07 4.58
C ILE A 86 6.94 -20.15 5.76
N GLU A 87 6.36 -20.70 6.84
CA GLU A 87 6.08 -19.93 8.06
C GLU A 87 7.35 -19.35 8.69
N LEU A 88 8.43 -20.14 8.76
CA LEU A 88 9.70 -19.66 9.27
C LEU A 88 10.25 -18.50 8.42
N LEU A 89 10.14 -18.58 7.10
CA LEU A 89 10.56 -17.52 6.19
C LEU A 89 9.68 -16.26 6.30
N LEU A 90 8.36 -16.40 6.47
CA LEU A 90 7.46 -15.28 6.76
C LEU A 90 7.82 -14.61 8.09
N ALA A 91 8.14 -15.39 9.13
CA ALA A 91 8.62 -14.86 10.41
C ALA A 91 9.97 -14.14 10.28
N CYS A 92 10.80 -14.53 9.31
CA CYS A 92 12.04 -13.83 8.97
C CYS A 92 11.76 -12.51 8.23
N CYS A 93 10.79 -12.46 7.31
CA CYS A 93 10.33 -11.21 6.68
C CYS A 93 9.92 -10.17 7.73
N ASP A 94 9.11 -10.60 8.72
CA ASP A 94 8.69 -9.74 9.82
C ASP A 94 9.84 -9.17 10.62
N HIS A 95 10.82 -10.02 10.90
CA HIS A 95 11.99 -9.62 11.66
C HIS A 95 12.83 -8.63 10.88
N MET A 96 13.01 -8.84 9.57
CA MET A 96 13.67 -7.87 8.69
C MET A 96 12.92 -6.54 8.63
N HIS A 97 11.58 -6.55 8.54
CA HIS A 97 10.78 -5.32 8.65
C HIS A 97 10.99 -4.60 9.99
N ALA A 98 11.02 -5.34 11.10
CA ALA A 98 11.27 -4.77 12.42
C ALA A 98 12.68 -4.17 12.53
N LEU A 99 13.69 -4.84 11.98
CA LEU A 99 15.06 -4.30 11.89
C LEU A 99 15.09 -3.00 11.08
N MET A 100 14.43 -2.94 9.92
CA MET A 100 14.34 -1.74 9.09
C MET A 100 13.67 -0.57 9.83
N ASN A 101 12.60 -0.83 10.59
CA ASN A 101 11.91 0.21 11.37
C ASN A 101 12.80 0.79 12.47
N VAL A 102 13.65 -0.03 13.10
CA VAL A 102 14.60 0.44 14.12
C VAL A 102 15.72 1.26 13.51
N VAL A 103 16.23 0.86 12.35
CA VAL A 103 17.23 1.62 11.58
C VAL A 103 16.68 3.01 11.21
N GLU A 104 15.43 3.10 10.75
CA GLU A 104 14.77 4.38 10.43
C GLU A 104 14.61 5.29 11.66
N ALA A 105 14.30 4.72 12.83
CA ALA A 105 13.96 5.49 14.02
C ALA A 105 15.18 5.93 14.85
N HIS A 106 16.25 5.13 14.92
CA HIS A 106 17.35 5.37 15.88
C HIS A 106 18.76 5.12 15.32
N GLY A 107 18.91 4.69 14.05
CA GLY A 107 20.21 4.44 13.40
C GLY A 107 21.01 3.25 13.94
N ALA A 108 20.76 2.77 15.16
CA ALA A 108 21.39 1.59 15.76
C ALA A 108 20.35 0.66 16.43
N ILE A 109 20.52 -0.64 16.23
CA ILE A 109 19.69 -1.67 16.87
C ILE A 109 20.21 -1.89 18.30
N GLN A 110 19.56 -1.25 19.27
CA GLN A 110 19.86 -1.43 20.71
C GLN A 110 18.70 -2.06 21.48
N ASP A 111 17.69 -2.61 20.79
CA ASP A 111 16.53 -3.25 21.42
C ASP A 111 16.85 -4.71 21.82
N PRO A 112 16.91 -5.04 23.13
CA PRO A 112 17.21 -6.39 23.60
C PRO A 112 16.14 -7.42 23.21
N GLN A 113 14.88 -7.00 23.03
CA GLN A 113 13.80 -7.91 22.63
C GLN A 113 13.94 -8.31 21.17
N LEU A 114 14.33 -7.37 20.31
CA LEU A 114 14.56 -7.62 18.91
C LEU A 114 15.78 -8.53 18.70
N GLN A 115 16.85 -8.35 19.48
CA GLN A 115 18.02 -9.23 19.43
C GLN A 115 17.66 -10.67 19.85
N ALA A 116 16.90 -10.85 20.94
CA ALA A 116 16.46 -12.18 21.38
C ALA A 116 15.58 -12.88 20.32
N ARG A 117 14.73 -12.13 19.62
CA ARG A 117 13.95 -12.64 18.48
C ARG A 117 14.86 -13.04 17.31
N SER A 118 15.87 -12.23 17.00
CA SER A 118 16.88 -12.51 15.98
C SER A 118 17.60 -13.84 16.25
N ASP A 119 18.08 -14.03 17.48
CA ASP A 119 18.80 -15.25 17.88
C ASP A 119 17.90 -16.49 17.80
N THR A 120 16.63 -16.36 18.21
CA THR A 120 15.64 -17.45 18.13
C THR A 120 15.39 -17.89 16.69
N LEU A 121 15.22 -16.93 15.78
CA LEU A 121 14.99 -17.21 14.36
C LEU A 121 16.24 -17.79 13.69
N VAL A 122 17.42 -17.25 13.98
CA VAL A 122 18.70 -17.77 13.47
C VAL A 122 18.90 -19.23 13.90
N GLN A 123 18.59 -19.58 15.16
CA GLN A 123 18.64 -20.97 15.63
C GLN A 123 17.66 -21.88 14.87
N ALA A 124 16.44 -21.41 14.62
CA ALA A 124 15.45 -22.17 13.86
C ALA A 124 15.87 -22.39 12.39
N LEU A 125 16.44 -21.36 11.74
CA LEU A 125 16.99 -21.44 10.39
C LEU A 125 18.16 -22.45 10.31
N HIS A 126 19.10 -22.38 11.24
CA HIS A 126 20.21 -23.34 11.31
C HIS A 126 19.74 -24.77 11.59
N ALA A 127 18.75 -24.95 12.48
CA ALA A 127 18.20 -26.27 12.76
C ALA A 127 17.61 -26.92 11.49
N ARG A 128 16.88 -26.15 10.68
CA ARG A 128 16.35 -26.62 9.39
C ARG A 128 17.44 -26.95 8.37
N SER A 129 18.49 -26.14 8.29
CA SER A 129 19.64 -26.41 7.41
C SER A 129 20.35 -27.74 7.78
N LEU A 130 20.56 -27.99 9.07
CA LEU A 130 21.28 -29.18 9.57
C LEU A 130 20.46 -30.48 9.48
N MET A 131 19.14 -30.41 9.48
CA MET A 131 18.28 -31.59 9.36
C MET A 131 18.35 -32.25 7.97
N SER A 132 18.68 -31.50 6.91
CA SER A 132 18.88 -32.04 5.56
C SER A 132 20.16 -32.90 5.46
N SER A 133 21.25 -32.49 6.14
CA SER A 133 22.53 -33.20 6.09
C SER A 133 22.52 -34.61 6.72
N LYS A 134 21.45 -35.01 7.43
CA LYS A 134 21.31 -36.34 8.04
C LYS A 134 20.57 -37.37 7.18
N SER A 135 20.05 -37.02 6.01
CA SER A 135 19.21 -37.91 5.19
C SER A 135 19.74 -38.21 3.79
N VAL A 136 21.06 -38.33 3.61
CA VAL A 136 21.64 -39.00 2.44
C VAL A 136 22.78 -39.91 2.89
N LEU A 137 22.51 -41.21 2.98
CA LEU A 137 23.54 -42.25 3.04
C LEU A 137 23.66 -42.89 1.65
N PRO A 138 24.83 -42.80 0.98
CA PRO A 138 25.26 -43.81 0.02
C PRO A 138 26.18 -44.84 0.71
N PRO A 139 26.30 -46.06 0.17
CA PRO A 139 26.97 -47.17 0.82
C PRO A 139 28.50 -47.03 0.81
N GLN A 140 29.11 -47.48 1.90
CA GLN A 140 30.56 -47.53 2.10
C GLN A 140 31.22 -48.50 1.12
N THR A 141 32.20 -48.00 0.37
CA THR A 141 33.30 -48.83 -0.12
C THR A 141 34.60 -48.02 -0.15
N ALA A 142 35.58 -48.58 0.54
CA ALA A 142 37.03 -48.39 0.41
C ALA A 142 37.62 -46.98 0.56
N THR A 143 38.47 -46.85 1.58
CA THR A 143 39.59 -45.90 1.62
C THR A 143 40.38 -45.97 0.30
N PRO A 144 40.73 -44.80 -0.26
CA PRO A 144 42.14 -44.59 -0.52
C PRO A 144 42.63 -43.22 -0.06
N ASP A 145 43.95 -43.22 0.15
CA ASP A 145 44.87 -42.11 0.38
C ASP A 145 44.48 -40.72 -0.12
N LEU A 146 44.93 -39.74 0.67
CA LEU A 146 45.15 -38.34 0.32
C LEU A 146 45.61 -38.18 -1.15
N PRO A 147 44.80 -37.53 -2.02
CA PRO A 147 45.31 -36.90 -3.21
C PRO A 147 45.68 -35.45 -2.88
N ALA A 148 46.88 -35.08 -3.31
CA ALA A 148 47.38 -33.72 -3.34
C ALA A 148 46.36 -32.73 -3.95
N GLU A 149 46.34 -31.51 -3.39
CA GLU A 149 45.70 -30.33 -3.98
C GLU A 149 46.01 -30.27 -5.48
N THR A 150 44.97 -30.48 -6.29
CA THR A 150 45.06 -30.28 -7.73
C THR A 150 44.51 -28.88 -7.98
N ASP A 151 45.38 -27.97 -8.43
CA ASP A 151 45.06 -26.62 -8.89
C ASP A 151 43.84 -26.64 -9.84
N ALA A 152 42.71 -26.12 -9.36
CA ALA A 152 41.70 -25.54 -10.24
C ALA A 152 42.33 -24.29 -10.89
N PRO A 153 41.98 -23.92 -12.14
CA PRO A 153 42.61 -22.78 -12.81
C PRO A 153 42.37 -21.52 -11.99
N SER A 154 43.40 -21.05 -11.29
CA SER A 154 43.37 -19.78 -10.58
C SER A 154 43.44 -18.68 -11.64
N CYS A 155 42.37 -17.92 -11.81
CA CYS A 155 42.39 -16.72 -12.62
C CYS A 155 43.15 -15.65 -11.84
N ALA A 156 44.21 -15.13 -12.43
CA ALA A 156 44.97 -14.01 -11.91
C ALA A 156 44.56 -12.75 -12.67
N TRP A 157 44.18 -11.69 -11.96
CA TRP A 157 43.72 -10.42 -12.49
C TRP A 157 44.58 -9.28 -11.99
N GLN A 158 44.93 -8.35 -12.87
CA GLN A 158 45.54 -7.07 -12.53
C GLN A 158 44.46 -6.01 -12.65
N ILE A 159 44.18 -5.34 -11.54
CA ILE A 159 43.13 -4.35 -11.40
C ILE A 159 43.80 -3.01 -11.15
N ALA A 160 43.72 -2.08 -12.09
CA ALA A 160 44.16 -0.70 -11.91
C ALA A 160 42.93 0.20 -11.76
N ALA A 161 42.78 0.84 -10.61
CA ALA A 161 41.67 1.73 -10.31
C ALA A 161 42.19 3.11 -9.90
N ARG A 162 41.74 4.17 -10.59
CA ARG A 162 41.98 5.56 -10.21
C ARG A 162 40.67 6.24 -9.84
N PHE A 163 40.56 6.67 -8.59
CA PHE A 163 39.38 7.35 -8.06
C PHE A 163 39.40 8.83 -8.41
N GLY A 164 38.23 9.38 -8.74
CA GLY A 164 38.02 10.80 -8.97
C GLY A 164 38.04 11.62 -7.66
N PRO A 165 38.21 12.94 -7.77
CA PRO A 165 38.39 13.81 -6.60
C PRO A 165 37.17 13.83 -5.64
N ALA A 166 35.96 13.58 -6.15
CA ALA A 166 34.72 13.60 -5.36
C ALA A 166 34.41 12.30 -4.61
N VAL A 167 35.17 11.21 -4.83
CA VAL A 167 34.87 9.88 -4.27
C VAL A 167 34.82 9.89 -2.74
N LEU A 168 35.74 10.61 -2.08
CA LEU A 168 35.72 10.77 -0.62
C LEU A 168 34.57 11.69 -0.14
N GLN A 169 34.24 12.74 -0.90
CA GLN A 169 33.10 13.63 -0.59
C GLN A 169 31.75 12.92 -0.71
N ASN A 170 31.68 11.94 -1.62
CA ASN A 170 30.55 11.05 -1.79
C ASN A 170 30.50 9.93 -0.74
N GLY A 171 31.42 9.93 0.24
CA GLY A 171 31.45 8.98 1.36
C GLY A 171 32.00 7.60 1.02
N MET A 172 32.60 7.43 -0.17
CA MET A 172 33.15 6.17 -0.63
C MET A 172 34.63 6.09 -0.24
N ASP A 173 34.98 5.10 0.58
CA ASP A 173 36.36 4.85 1.01
C ASP A 173 37.07 3.90 0.02
N PRO A 174 38.16 4.33 -0.66
CA PRO A 174 38.96 3.47 -1.54
C PRO A 174 39.44 2.16 -0.90
N LEU A 175 39.67 2.13 0.41
CA LEU A 175 40.11 0.91 1.11
C LEU A 175 39.00 -0.13 1.22
N SER A 176 37.73 0.28 1.16
CA SER A 176 36.59 -0.64 1.23
C SER A 176 36.50 -1.54 -0.01
N PHE A 177 36.91 -1.04 -1.18
CA PHE A 177 37.04 -1.84 -2.40
C PHE A 177 38.13 -2.92 -2.27
N LEU A 178 39.28 -2.57 -1.67
CA LEU A 178 40.36 -3.54 -1.40
C LEU A 178 39.90 -4.64 -0.42
N ARG A 179 39.16 -4.26 0.63
CA ARG A 179 38.54 -5.22 1.56
C ARG A 179 37.56 -6.14 0.84
N TYR A 180 36.74 -5.61 -0.05
CA TYR A 180 35.80 -6.42 -0.81
C TYR A 180 36.51 -7.36 -1.79
N LEU A 181 37.54 -6.90 -2.51
CA LEU A 181 38.35 -7.75 -3.38
C LEU A 181 39.02 -8.91 -2.63
N HIS A 182 39.38 -8.72 -1.36
CA HIS A 182 39.88 -9.80 -0.50
C HIS A 182 38.83 -10.90 -0.23
N THR A 183 37.53 -10.62 -0.38
CA THR A 183 36.48 -11.64 -0.28
C THR A 183 36.35 -12.47 -1.55
N LEU A 184 36.74 -11.91 -2.71
CA LEU A 184 36.69 -12.57 -4.02
C LEU A 184 37.95 -13.38 -4.37
N GLY A 185 39.07 -13.12 -3.69
CA GLY A 185 40.32 -13.85 -3.93
C GLY A 185 41.48 -13.37 -3.06
N ARG A 186 42.66 -13.95 -3.28
CA ARG A 186 43.90 -13.59 -2.57
C ARG A 186 44.63 -12.49 -3.32
N ILE A 187 44.83 -11.36 -2.65
CA ILE A 187 45.65 -10.25 -3.17
C ILE A 187 47.13 -10.60 -3.00
N THR A 188 47.87 -10.70 -4.11
CA THR A 188 49.31 -11.03 -4.11
C THR A 188 50.20 -9.80 -4.18
N HIS A 189 49.70 -8.71 -4.76
CA HIS A 189 50.43 -7.46 -4.89
C HIS A 189 49.48 -6.26 -4.80
N THR A 190 49.94 -5.16 -4.21
CA THR A 190 49.22 -3.89 -4.15
C THR A 190 50.22 -2.75 -4.29
N GLU A 191 50.01 -1.88 -5.27
CA GLU A 191 50.80 -0.69 -5.53
C GLU A 191 49.89 0.54 -5.42
N LEU A 192 50.36 1.59 -4.75
CA LEU A 192 49.63 2.84 -4.58
C LEU A 192 50.01 3.82 -5.69
N LEU A 193 49.01 4.36 -6.38
CA LEU A 193 49.18 5.44 -7.36
C LEU A 193 48.93 6.79 -6.66
N SER A 194 50.00 7.47 -6.23
CA SER A 194 49.94 8.77 -5.54
C SER A 194 50.34 9.95 -6.43
N GLN A 195 50.40 9.76 -7.75
CA GLN A 195 50.93 10.76 -8.69
C GLN A 195 50.03 12.01 -8.81
N ALA A 196 48.75 11.89 -8.46
CA ALA A 196 47.78 12.99 -8.51
C ALA A 196 47.73 13.82 -7.22
N VAL A 197 48.57 13.51 -6.21
CA VAL A 197 48.61 14.24 -4.93
C VAL A 197 49.28 15.61 -5.15
N PRO A 198 48.56 16.73 -4.98
CA PRO A 198 49.12 18.07 -5.16
C PRO A 198 50.07 18.47 -4.02
N ASN A 199 50.82 19.55 -4.21
CA ASN A 199 51.66 20.13 -3.14
C ASN A 199 50.82 20.47 -1.91
N LEU A 200 51.43 20.41 -0.72
CA LEU A 200 50.73 20.56 0.59
C LEU A 200 49.89 21.86 0.72
N GLN A 201 50.25 22.93 0.00
CA GLN A 201 49.51 24.19 0.00
C GLN A 201 48.21 24.16 -0.83
N GLN A 202 48.08 23.20 -1.74
CA GLN A 202 46.95 23.02 -2.66
C GLN A 202 46.19 21.72 -2.38
N LEU A 203 46.59 20.98 -1.36
CA LEU A 203 45.98 19.72 -0.97
C LEU A 203 44.70 19.97 -0.19
N ASP A 204 43.58 19.55 -0.77
CA ASP A 204 42.28 19.51 -0.11
C ASP A 204 42.10 18.14 0.57
N ALA A 205 41.93 18.13 1.89
CA ALA A 205 41.79 16.90 2.66
C ALA A 205 40.46 16.17 2.41
N GLU A 206 39.49 16.83 1.77
CA GLU A 206 38.17 16.26 1.45
C GLU A 206 38.15 15.55 0.08
N GLN A 207 39.20 15.68 -0.74
CA GLN A 207 39.27 15.10 -2.09
C GLN A 207 40.13 13.83 -2.16
N CYS A 208 39.76 12.91 -3.05
CA CYS A 208 40.55 11.71 -3.31
C CYS A 208 41.58 11.94 -4.43
N TYR A 209 42.86 11.74 -4.12
CA TYR A 209 43.97 11.80 -5.09
C TYR A 209 44.68 10.45 -5.29
N LEU A 210 44.15 9.40 -4.66
CA LEU A 210 44.79 8.09 -4.59
C LEU A 210 44.16 7.15 -5.61
N GLY A 211 44.97 6.30 -6.21
CA GLY A 211 44.53 5.11 -6.95
C GLY A 211 45.36 3.90 -6.51
N PHE A 212 45.02 2.72 -7.00
CA PHE A 212 45.81 1.51 -6.73
C PHE A 212 45.87 0.57 -7.93
N VAL A 213 46.93 -0.24 -7.95
CA VAL A 213 47.05 -1.42 -8.81
C VAL A 213 47.12 -2.65 -7.93
N VAL A 214 46.25 -3.62 -8.15
CA VAL A 214 46.11 -4.83 -7.31
C VAL A 214 46.21 -6.06 -8.19
N HIS A 215 46.98 -7.05 -7.75
CA HIS A 215 46.99 -8.38 -8.37
C HIS A 215 46.15 -9.32 -7.51
N LEU A 216 45.04 -9.79 -8.07
CA LEU A 216 44.08 -10.69 -7.43
C LEU A 216 44.18 -12.08 -8.03
N HIS A 217 44.46 -13.09 -7.21
CA HIS A 217 44.38 -14.50 -7.59
C HIS A 217 43.12 -15.12 -6.98
N GLY A 218 42.21 -15.64 -7.80
CA GLY A 218 40.99 -16.25 -7.30
C GLY A 218 40.18 -16.98 -8.36
N HIS A 219 38.94 -17.31 -8.01
CA HIS A 219 37.97 -17.95 -8.91
C HIS A 219 36.95 -16.96 -9.48
N ALA A 220 37.05 -15.67 -9.11
CA ALA A 220 36.16 -14.63 -9.59
C ALA A 220 36.36 -14.36 -11.09
N SER A 221 35.25 -14.25 -11.81
CA SER A 221 35.18 -13.85 -13.21
C SER A 221 35.45 -12.35 -13.38
N GLN A 222 35.84 -11.93 -14.60
CA GLN A 222 36.07 -10.52 -14.90
C GLN A 222 34.85 -9.64 -14.58
N GLN A 223 33.64 -10.12 -14.89
CA GLN A 223 32.40 -9.40 -14.63
C GLN A 223 32.14 -9.20 -13.13
N GLU A 224 32.44 -10.22 -12.30
CA GLU A 224 32.34 -10.10 -10.84
C GLU A 224 33.34 -9.09 -10.28
N VAL A 225 34.57 -9.07 -10.81
CA VAL A 225 35.59 -8.09 -10.41
C VAL A 225 35.21 -6.66 -10.83
N GLU A 226 34.67 -6.49 -12.04
CA GLU A 226 34.19 -5.18 -12.52
C GLU A 226 32.98 -4.69 -11.71
N SER A 227 32.06 -5.59 -11.33
CA SER A 227 30.86 -5.24 -10.56
C SER A 227 31.17 -4.60 -9.19
N VAL A 228 32.35 -4.89 -8.62
CA VAL A 228 32.83 -4.28 -7.37
C VAL A 228 32.92 -2.76 -7.48
N PHE A 229 33.16 -2.24 -8.69
CA PHE A 229 33.37 -0.83 -8.95
C PHE A 229 32.19 -0.14 -9.63
N ASP A 230 31.05 -0.83 -9.82
CA ASP A 230 29.86 -0.27 -10.51
C ASP A 230 29.34 1.00 -9.84
N PHE A 231 29.44 1.07 -8.51
CA PHE A 231 29.01 2.21 -7.72
C PHE A 231 29.85 3.48 -7.93
N VAL A 232 31.03 3.36 -8.53
CA VAL A 232 31.94 4.49 -8.82
C VAL A 232 32.29 4.54 -10.30
N ARG A 233 31.56 3.83 -11.17
CA ARG A 233 31.92 3.68 -12.59
C ARG A 233 32.01 5.02 -13.33
N ASP A 234 31.23 6.01 -12.92
CA ASP A 234 31.23 7.37 -13.47
C ASP A 234 32.36 8.27 -12.92
N GLU A 235 32.96 7.89 -11.78
CA GLU A 235 34.00 8.65 -11.07
C GLU A 235 35.30 7.83 -10.85
N CYS A 236 35.45 6.68 -11.52
CA CYS A 236 36.60 5.79 -11.38
C CYS A 236 37.06 5.28 -12.75
N GLU A 237 38.32 5.50 -13.07
CA GLU A 237 38.95 4.86 -14.23
C GLU A 237 39.45 3.48 -13.80
N LEU A 238 38.74 2.44 -14.26
CA LEU A 238 39.03 1.04 -13.98
C LEU A 238 39.57 0.33 -15.22
N GLN A 239 40.69 -0.37 -15.06
CA GLN A 239 41.19 -1.34 -16.03
C GLN A 239 41.42 -2.70 -15.34
N VAL A 240 40.80 -3.75 -15.88
CA VAL A 240 40.97 -5.14 -15.42
C VAL A 240 41.61 -5.94 -16.55
N THR A 241 42.80 -6.48 -16.30
CA THR A 241 43.54 -7.30 -17.27
C THR A 241 43.88 -8.68 -16.68
N PRO A 242 43.79 -9.77 -17.46
CA PRO A 242 44.23 -11.07 -16.97
C PRO A 242 45.76 -11.12 -16.88
N LEU A 243 46.29 -11.53 -15.73
CA LEU A 243 47.71 -11.90 -15.57
C LEU A 243 47.92 -13.28 -16.21
N ALA A 244 48.57 -13.31 -17.37
CA ALA A 244 48.95 -14.56 -18.00
C ALA A 244 49.96 -15.32 -17.10
N SER A 245 49.59 -16.51 -16.63
CA SER A 245 50.51 -17.43 -15.97
C SER A 245 51.66 -17.80 -16.94
N PRO A 246 52.94 -17.86 -16.50
CA PRO A 246 54.07 -18.27 -17.35
C PRO A 246 54.07 -19.75 -17.79
N HIS A 247 52.98 -20.48 -17.59
CA HIS A 247 52.87 -21.90 -17.89
C HIS A 247 51.46 -22.26 -18.36
N ALA A 248 51.21 -22.07 -19.65
CA ALA A 248 50.25 -22.86 -20.41
C ALA A 248 50.50 -22.66 -21.91
N ALA A 249 51.05 -23.69 -22.56
CA ALA A 249 51.15 -23.76 -24.02
C ALA A 249 49.74 -23.81 -24.65
N PRO A 250 49.51 -23.19 -25.82
CA PRO A 250 48.20 -23.25 -26.46
C PRO A 250 48.09 -24.47 -27.38
N CYS A 251 47.06 -25.31 -27.17
CA CYS A 251 46.38 -26.13 -28.20
C CYS A 251 45.31 -27.04 -27.56
N PRO A 252 44.33 -27.56 -28.31
CA PRO A 252 43.51 -26.92 -29.34
C PRO A 252 42.01 -27.18 -29.12
N SER A 253 41.15 -26.25 -29.52
CA SER A 253 39.72 -26.51 -29.73
C SER A 253 39.51 -27.35 -30.99
N GLN A 254 38.72 -28.41 -30.89
CA GLN A 254 38.27 -29.24 -32.02
C GLN A 254 36.76 -29.55 -31.89
N PRO A 255 36.09 -29.89 -33.01
CA PRO A 255 35.06 -29.03 -33.60
C PRO A 255 33.72 -29.75 -33.84
N SER A 256 32.67 -28.99 -34.17
CA SER A 256 31.48 -29.55 -34.84
C SER A 256 31.25 -28.84 -36.16
N ALA A 257 31.40 -29.64 -37.21
CA ALA A 257 31.36 -29.29 -38.62
C ALA A 257 29.95 -29.40 -39.23
N GLN A 258 29.78 -28.67 -40.34
CA GLN A 258 28.97 -28.90 -41.56
C GLN A 258 28.34 -27.54 -41.96
N ASP A 259 28.53 -26.98 -43.16
CA ASP A 259 28.96 -27.56 -44.42
C ASP A 259 29.57 -26.50 -45.36
N SER A 260 30.28 -27.01 -46.36
CA SER A 260 31.31 -26.40 -47.19
C SER A 260 30.78 -25.73 -48.48
N ALA A 261 31.46 -24.68 -48.94
CA ALA A 261 31.80 -24.49 -50.36
C ALA A 261 33.06 -23.60 -50.52
N ASP A 262 34.13 -24.23 -51.01
CA ASP A 262 35.41 -23.69 -51.54
C ASP A 262 35.21 -22.57 -52.59
N GLY A 263 36.18 -21.70 -52.91
CA GLY A 263 37.62 -21.57 -52.60
C GLY A 263 38.02 -20.12 -52.99
N ASP A 264 39.13 -19.53 -52.57
CA ASP A 264 40.49 -19.93 -52.93
C ASP A 264 41.50 -19.13 -52.05
N LYS A 265 42.62 -19.77 -51.72
CA LYS A 265 43.80 -19.26 -50.97
C LYS A 265 44.98 -19.29 -51.99
N PRO A 266 46.28 -18.96 -51.71
CA PRO A 266 46.99 -18.52 -50.49
C PRO A 266 48.10 -17.44 -50.82
N PRO A 267 49.29 -17.34 -50.17
CA PRO A 267 49.54 -16.81 -48.81
C PRO A 267 50.80 -15.89 -48.62
N ALA A 268 50.94 -15.42 -47.37
CA ALA A 268 52.16 -15.30 -46.53
C ALA A 268 53.18 -14.15 -46.71
N ARG A 269 53.41 -13.40 -45.61
CA ARG A 269 54.63 -13.52 -44.77
C ARG A 269 54.52 -12.82 -43.42
N ALA A 270 55.13 -13.44 -42.40
CA ALA A 270 55.10 -13.10 -40.97
C ALA A 270 56.13 -12.03 -40.54
N LEU A 271 55.85 -11.41 -39.39
CA LEU A 271 56.64 -10.45 -38.60
C LEU A 271 57.57 -11.15 -37.57
N PRO A 272 58.63 -10.47 -37.06
CA PRO A 272 59.34 -10.85 -35.84
C PRO A 272 58.97 -9.99 -34.60
N HIS A 273 59.19 -10.57 -33.41
CA HIS A 273 58.85 -10.09 -32.04
C HIS A 273 59.67 -8.89 -31.49
N ALA A 274 59.12 -8.17 -30.50
CA ALA A 274 59.78 -7.23 -29.57
C ALA A 274 59.09 -7.20 -28.16
N PRO A 275 59.76 -6.75 -27.06
CA PRO A 275 59.48 -7.10 -25.64
C PRO A 275 58.66 -6.03 -24.85
N PRO A 276 58.38 -6.18 -23.51
CA PRO A 276 57.27 -5.50 -22.82
C PRO A 276 57.63 -4.09 -22.32
N SER A 277 56.65 -3.19 -22.21
CA SER A 277 56.86 -1.82 -21.70
C SER A 277 55.62 -1.23 -21.01
N ASN A 278 55.78 -0.83 -19.75
CA ASN A 278 54.83 -0.11 -18.90
C ASN A 278 54.26 1.13 -19.61
N THR A 279 52.94 1.17 -19.81
CA THR A 279 52.26 2.24 -20.56
C THR A 279 51.15 2.85 -19.71
N TRP A 280 51.53 3.72 -18.77
CA TRP A 280 50.61 4.63 -18.08
C TRP A 280 51.15 6.07 -17.99
N LEU A 281 52.27 6.37 -18.64
CA LEU A 281 52.95 7.66 -18.51
C LEU A 281 52.91 8.54 -19.78
N ASP A 282 51.79 8.55 -20.50
CA ASP A 282 51.59 9.56 -21.55
C ASP A 282 50.09 9.71 -21.85
N LEU A 283 49.45 10.73 -21.28
CA LEU A 283 48.20 11.37 -21.78
C LEU A 283 47.81 12.56 -20.88
N ALA A 284 48.78 13.41 -20.53
CA ALA A 284 48.52 14.72 -19.91
C ALA A 284 48.99 15.82 -20.84
N GLN A 285 48.21 16.08 -21.91
CA GLN A 285 48.11 17.35 -22.64
C GLN A 285 47.23 17.16 -23.87
N VAL A 286 46.03 17.73 -23.89
CA VAL A 286 45.56 18.70 -24.89
C VAL A 286 44.25 19.31 -24.39
N ASN A 287 44.17 20.63 -24.53
CA ASN A 287 43.24 21.57 -23.94
C ASN A 287 41.95 21.75 -24.78
N VAL A 288 40.92 22.29 -24.12
CA VAL A 288 39.53 22.57 -24.53
C VAL A 288 39.41 23.64 -25.63
N VAL A 289 38.53 23.44 -26.63
CA VAL A 289 37.46 24.41 -27.04
C VAL A 289 36.37 23.75 -27.93
N PRO A 290 35.11 24.25 -27.88
CA PRO A 290 33.89 23.58 -28.35
C PRO A 290 33.51 23.97 -29.79
N SER A 291 32.64 23.18 -30.44
CA SER A 291 31.92 23.62 -31.64
C SER A 291 30.48 23.12 -31.66
N ALA A 292 29.59 24.09 -31.89
CA ALA A 292 28.17 23.95 -32.12
C ALA A 292 27.85 23.63 -33.59
N GLU A 293 26.56 23.31 -33.81
CA GLU A 293 25.80 23.29 -35.08
C GLU A 293 26.04 22.14 -36.08
N ALA A 294 25.10 21.18 -36.10
CA ALA A 294 24.39 20.78 -37.32
C ALA A 294 23.13 19.94 -36.99
N LEU A 295 21.96 20.43 -37.42
CA LEU A 295 20.68 19.72 -37.58
C LEU A 295 20.51 19.36 -39.07
N PRO A 296 19.54 18.51 -39.48
CA PRO A 296 19.59 17.05 -39.45
C PRO A 296 19.45 16.44 -40.86
N SER A 297 19.74 15.14 -41.03
CA SER A 297 19.24 14.40 -42.19
C SER A 297 18.51 13.14 -41.74
N ALA A 298 17.25 13.08 -42.17
CA ALA A 298 16.29 12.04 -41.85
C ALA A 298 16.70 10.69 -42.47
N SER A 299 16.56 9.64 -41.69
CA SER A 299 16.37 8.28 -42.18
C SER A 299 15.39 7.60 -41.25
N ALA A 300 14.12 7.60 -41.68
CA ALA A 300 13.04 6.91 -41.02
C ALA A 300 13.29 5.40 -41.08
N SER A 301 13.46 4.80 -39.90
CA SER A 301 13.21 3.38 -39.69
C SER A 301 12.21 3.24 -38.55
N THR A 302 11.08 2.67 -38.91
CA THR A 302 9.88 2.49 -38.11
C THR A 302 10.20 1.64 -36.88
N THR A 303 10.27 2.28 -35.72
CA THR A 303 10.26 1.61 -34.41
C THR A 303 8.84 1.66 -33.87
N ALA A 304 8.35 0.50 -33.44
CA ALA A 304 7.10 0.34 -32.71
C ALA A 304 7.04 1.32 -31.52
N PRO A 305 5.83 1.77 -31.10
CA PRO A 305 5.72 2.68 -29.98
C PRO A 305 6.24 1.97 -28.73
N ARG A 306 7.40 2.43 -28.23
CA ARG A 306 7.81 2.15 -26.86
C ARG A 306 6.71 2.72 -25.97
N GLN A 307 5.98 1.82 -25.31
CA GLN A 307 5.05 2.17 -24.26
C GLN A 307 5.76 3.13 -23.30
N GLY A 308 5.09 4.24 -22.98
CA GLY A 308 5.68 5.35 -22.26
C GLY A 308 6.40 4.88 -21.01
N GLU A 309 7.66 5.30 -20.87
CA GLU A 309 8.32 5.33 -19.59
C GLU A 309 7.43 6.17 -18.66
N HIS A 310 6.71 5.51 -17.76
CA HIS A 310 6.02 6.18 -16.68
C HIS A 310 7.08 6.79 -15.77
N ALA A 311 7.50 8.02 -16.08
CA ALA A 311 8.30 8.84 -15.21
C ALA A 311 7.48 9.11 -13.94
N SER A 312 7.67 8.27 -12.92
CA SER A 312 7.00 8.43 -11.63
C SER A 312 7.71 9.55 -10.87
N LEU A 313 6.96 10.62 -10.57
CA LEU A 313 7.44 11.74 -9.77
C LEU A 313 6.93 11.56 -8.34
N ARG A 314 7.85 11.38 -7.38
CA ARG A 314 7.50 11.38 -5.95
C ARG A 314 7.16 12.81 -5.51
N VAL A 315 5.90 13.04 -5.15
CA VAL A 315 5.41 14.32 -4.65
C VAL A 315 5.11 14.21 -3.16
N ASP A 316 5.51 15.23 -2.39
CA ASP A 316 5.20 15.32 -0.96
C ASP A 316 3.68 15.38 -0.72
N ALA A 317 3.19 14.59 0.23
CA ALA A 317 1.76 14.46 0.51
C ALA A 317 1.10 15.78 0.94
N HIS A 318 1.83 16.66 1.64
CA HIS A 318 1.30 17.95 2.09
C HIS A 318 1.07 18.91 0.92
N LYS A 319 1.91 18.86 -0.12
CA LYS A 319 1.72 19.68 -1.34
C LYS A 319 0.44 19.30 -2.07
N LEU A 320 0.15 17.99 -2.15
CA LEU A 320 -1.08 17.50 -2.77
C LEU A 320 -2.33 17.89 -1.96
N GLU A 321 -2.24 17.84 -0.64
CA GLU A 321 -3.30 18.32 0.26
C GLU A 321 -3.58 19.82 0.11
N GLN A 322 -2.53 20.65 0.00
CA GLN A 322 -2.67 22.08 -0.27
C GLN A 322 -3.32 22.35 -1.63
N LEU A 323 -2.91 21.64 -2.68
CA LEU A 323 -3.51 21.75 -4.02
C LEU A 323 -5.01 21.44 -3.97
N ILE A 324 -5.38 20.40 -3.25
CA ILE A 324 -6.78 20.02 -3.02
C ILE A 324 -7.57 21.11 -2.28
N ASN A 325 -6.99 21.69 -1.23
CA ASN A 325 -7.65 22.77 -0.49
C ASN A 325 -7.89 23.98 -1.40
N LEU A 326 -6.91 24.33 -2.24
CA LEU A 326 -7.03 25.40 -3.23
C LEU A 326 -8.11 25.10 -4.28
N VAL A 327 -8.18 23.86 -4.77
CA VAL A 327 -9.27 23.43 -5.67
C VAL A 327 -10.63 23.57 -4.98
N GLY A 328 -10.75 23.19 -3.71
CA GLY A 328 -11.99 23.39 -2.94
C GLY A 328 -12.38 24.86 -2.76
N GLU A 329 -11.40 25.73 -2.51
CA GLU A 329 -11.62 27.19 -2.46
C GLU A 329 -11.99 27.76 -3.84
N LEU A 330 -11.41 27.23 -4.91
CA LEU A 330 -11.72 27.61 -6.28
C LEU A 330 -13.15 27.22 -6.68
N ILE A 331 -13.61 26.01 -6.30
CA ILE A 331 -15.01 25.58 -6.47
C ILE A 331 -15.94 26.55 -5.74
N THR A 332 -15.59 26.92 -4.51
CA THR A 332 -16.37 27.87 -3.70
C THR A 332 -16.43 29.25 -4.35
N ALA A 333 -15.30 29.77 -4.81
CA ALA A 333 -15.21 31.06 -5.49
C ALA A 333 -15.97 31.07 -6.82
N SER A 334 -15.87 30.00 -7.60
CA SER A 334 -16.60 29.82 -8.86
C SER A 334 -18.11 29.81 -8.63
N ALA A 335 -18.60 29.02 -7.67
CA ALA A 335 -20.01 29.01 -7.29
C ALA A 335 -20.51 30.39 -6.83
N GLY A 336 -19.69 31.14 -6.10
CA GLY A 336 -19.96 32.52 -5.72
C GLY A 336 -20.10 33.46 -6.92
N ALA A 337 -19.19 33.36 -7.90
CA ALA A 337 -19.21 34.14 -9.12
C ALA A 337 -20.46 33.85 -9.97
N THR A 338 -20.83 32.57 -10.11
CA THR A 338 -22.06 32.15 -10.79
C THR A 338 -23.31 32.74 -10.12
N GLU A 339 -23.36 32.74 -8.79
CA GLU A 339 -24.50 33.30 -8.05
C GLU A 339 -24.60 34.83 -8.23
N VAL A 340 -23.48 35.56 -8.21
CA VAL A 340 -23.48 37.00 -8.49
C VAL A 340 -23.92 37.28 -9.93
N ALA A 341 -23.43 36.50 -10.90
CA ALA A 341 -23.85 36.61 -12.31
C ALA A 341 -25.36 36.38 -12.47
N ARG A 342 -25.92 35.40 -11.75
CA ARG A 342 -27.36 35.09 -11.72
C ARG A 342 -28.18 36.22 -11.13
N GLN A 343 -27.71 36.84 -10.04
CA GLN A 343 -28.38 37.99 -9.41
C GLN A 343 -28.39 39.21 -10.33
N LEU A 344 -27.28 39.48 -11.03
CA LEU A 344 -27.15 40.57 -11.99
C LEU A 344 -27.90 40.32 -13.31
N ARG A 345 -28.32 39.07 -13.58
CA ARG A 345 -29.03 38.63 -14.80
C ARG A 345 -28.32 39.00 -16.10
N HIS A 346 -26.98 39.02 -16.09
CA HIS A 346 -26.18 39.34 -17.27
C HIS A 346 -25.81 38.07 -18.04
N SER A 347 -26.34 37.90 -19.25
CA SER A 347 -26.20 36.66 -20.03
C SER A 347 -24.74 36.30 -20.34
N GLU A 348 -23.93 37.27 -20.76
CA GLU A 348 -22.51 37.03 -21.06
C GLU A 348 -21.71 36.61 -19.81
N MET A 349 -22.11 37.11 -18.63
CA MET A 349 -21.44 36.76 -17.38
C MET A 349 -21.85 35.35 -16.92
N LEU A 350 -23.10 34.95 -17.16
CA LEU A 350 -23.57 33.58 -16.92
C LEU A 350 -22.82 32.59 -17.81
N GLU A 351 -22.59 32.91 -19.08
CA GLU A 351 -21.84 32.06 -20.00
C GLU A 351 -20.35 31.96 -19.63
N ALA A 352 -19.72 33.09 -19.28
CA ALA A 352 -18.34 33.11 -18.81
C ALA A 352 -18.16 32.33 -17.50
N THR A 353 -19.06 32.50 -16.53
CA THR A 353 -19.00 31.78 -15.24
C THR A 353 -19.30 30.29 -15.40
N ALA A 354 -20.19 29.90 -16.32
CA ALA A 354 -20.40 28.49 -16.66
C ALA A 354 -19.14 27.83 -17.25
N THR A 355 -18.42 28.55 -18.11
CA THR A 355 -17.14 28.07 -18.67
C THR A 355 -16.09 27.88 -17.57
N VAL A 356 -15.98 28.84 -16.64
CA VAL A 356 -15.09 28.72 -15.48
C VAL A 356 -15.48 27.52 -14.62
N ALA A 357 -16.77 27.32 -14.33
CA ALA A 357 -17.24 26.17 -13.56
C ALA A 357 -16.83 24.85 -14.21
N ALA A 358 -16.99 24.70 -15.54
CA ALA A 358 -16.59 23.49 -16.25
C ALA A 358 -15.06 23.24 -16.19
N LEU A 359 -14.24 24.28 -16.30
CA LEU A 359 -12.77 24.14 -16.16
C LEU A 359 -12.38 23.77 -14.73
N VAL A 360 -13.06 24.32 -13.72
CA VAL A 360 -12.82 23.99 -12.31
C VAL A 360 -13.16 22.53 -12.03
N GLU A 361 -14.26 22.01 -12.60
CA GLU A 361 -14.61 20.59 -12.52
C GLU A 361 -13.51 19.70 -13.13
N GLN A 362 -12.98 20.07 -14.31
CA GLN A 362 -11.87 19.34 -14.91
C GLN A 362 -10.62 19.36 -14.03
N VAL A 363 -10.24 20.52 -13.49
CA VAL A 363 -9.08 20.64 -12.58
C VAL A 363 -9.28 19.78 -11.34
N ARG A 364 -10.50 19.73 -10.80
CA ARG A 364 -10.85 18.87 -9.66
C ARG A 364 -10.64 17.39 -9.99
N ASP A 365 -11.15 16.94 -11.12
CA ASP A 365 -11.07 15.52 -11.50
C ASP A 365 -9.61 15.09 -11.72
N HIS A 366 -8.78 15.94 -12.34
CA HIS A 366 -7.33 15.68 -12.47
C HIS A 366 -6.62 15.72 -11.10
N ALA A 367 -6.97 16.65 -10.22
CA ALA A 367 -6.40 16.73 -8.87
C ALA A 367 -6.73 15.47 -8.04
N LEU A 368 -7.92 14.90 -8.22
CA LEU A 368 -8.32 13.63 -7.61
C LEU A 368 -7.51 12.46 -8.15
N GLN A 369 -7.34 12.35 -9.48
CA GLN A 369 -6.52 11.30 -10.11
C GLN A 369 -5.08 11.30 -9.58
N LEU A 370 -4.49 12.47 -9.32
CA LEU A 370 -3.15 12.58 -8.74
C LEU A 370 -3.03 12.02 -7.31
N ARG A 371 -4.15 11.86 -6.59
CA ARG A 371 -4.21 11.31 -5.22
C ARG A 371 -4.56 9.83 -5.17
N MET A 372 -5.05 9.28 -6.27
CA MET A 372 -5.48 7.89 -6.33
C MET A 372 -4.29 6.95 -6.21
N VAL A 373 -4.50 5.90 -5.43
CA VAL A 373 -3.54 4.80 -5.24
C VAL A 373 -4.30 3.50 -5.45
N LYS A 374 -3.65 2.52 -6.07
CA LYS A 374 -4.22 1.17 -6.23
C LYS A 374 -4.45 0.52 -4.87
N ILE A 375 -5.63 -0.06 -4.67
CA ILE A 375 -5.98 -0.73 -3.41
C ILE A 375 -5.20 -2.02 -3.18
N GLY A 376 -4.66 -2.63 -4.24
CA GLY A 376 -3.95 -3.93 -4.21
C GLY A 376 -2.86 -4.04 -3.14
N GLY A 377 -2.08 -2.97 -2.90
CA GLY A 377 -1.05 -2.97 -1.86
C GLY A 377 -1.61 -3.21 -0.44
N SER A 378 -2.86 -2.83 -0.17
CA SER A 378 -3.54 -3.14 1.09
C SER A 378 -4.09 -4.57 1.14
N PHE A 379 -4.42 -5.15 -0.02
CA PHE A 379 -4.97 -6.50 -0.12
C PHE A 379 -3.94 -7.61 0.16
N ASN A 380 -2.65 -7.36 -0.10
CA ASN A 380 -1.57 -8.29 0.25
C ASN A 380 -1.52 -8.58 1.76
N LYS A 381 -1.82 -7.57 2.60
CA LYS A 381 -1.90 -7.76 4.06
C LYS A 381 -3.02 -8.72 4.46
N PHE A 382 -4.13 -8.74 3.72
CA PHE A 382 -5.24 -9.63 4.02
C PHE A 382 -4.91 -11.08 3.71
N GLN A 383 -4.16 -11.38 2.64
CA GLN A 383 -3.71 -12.74 2.34
C GLN A 383 -3.01 -13.37 3.55
N ARG A 384 -2.11 -12.61 4.17
CA ARG A 384 -1.42 -13.04 5.37
C ARG A 384 -2.35 -13.25 6.56
N ILE A 385 -3.24 -12.28 6.84
CA ILE A 385 -4.18 -12.40 7.95
C ILE A 385 -5.10 -13.61 7.78
N VAL A 386 -5.55 -13.89 6.56
CA VAL A 386 -6.34 -15.08 6.27
C VAL A 386 -5.54 -16.35 6.54
N HIS A 387 -4.28 -16.40 6.10
CA HIS A 387 -3.41 -17.54 6.34
C HIS A 387 -3.17 -17.81 7.84
N ASP A 388 -2.84 -16.77 8.61
CA ASP A 388 -2.55 -16.86 10.04
C ASP A 388 -3.81 -17.32 10.83
N VAL A 389 -4.97 -16.72 10.55
CA VAL A 389 -6.23 -17.03 11.24
C VAL A 389 -6.79 -18.40 10.83
N ALA A 390 -6.69 -18.77 9.55
CA ALA A 390 -7.09 -20.08 9.06
C ALA A 390 -6.31 -21.19 9.80
N ARG A 391 -5.00 -20.98 10.02
CA ARG A 391 -4.16 -21.91 10.76
C ARG A 391 -4.47 -21.94 12.25
N GLU A 392 -4.68 -20.79 12.89
CA GLU A 392 -5.06 -20.71 14.31
C GLU A 392 -6.35 -21.49 14.60
N LEU A 393 -7.33 -21.40 13.69
CA LEU A 393 -8.61 -22.10 13.81
C LEU A 393 -8.63 -23.52 13.23
N GLY A 394 -7.56 -23.95 12.56
CA GLY A 394 -7.47 -25.25 11.89
C GLY A 394 -8.48 -25.41 10.74
N LYS A 395 -8.77 -24.34 10.00
CA LYS A 395 -9.67 -24.34 8.83
C LYS A 395 -8.84 -24.19 7.55
N ASP A 396 -9.20 -24.91 6.49
CA ASP A 396 -8.62 -24.73 5.15
C ASP A 396 -9.45 -23.71 4.37
N ILE A 397 -8.83 -22.60 3.95
CA ILE A 397 -9.52 -21.45 3.35
C ILE A 397 -8.73 -20.92 2.16
N ALA A 398 -9.40 -20.79 1.02
CA ALA A 398 -8.91 -20.13 -0.18
C ALA A 398 -9.41 -18.67 -0.23
N LEU A 399 -8.48 -17.72 -0.39
CA LEU A 399 -8.79 -16.31 -0.60
C LEU A 399 -8.68 -15.95 -2.08
N HIS A 400 -9.76 -15.45 -2.66
CA HIS A 400 -9.81 -14.93 -4.02
C HIS A 400 -9.91 -13.41 -3.97
N ILE A 401 -9.00 -12.73 -4.65
CA ILE A 401 -8.96 -11.27 -4.68
C ILE A 401 -9.12 -10.81 -6.12
N SER A 402 -10.11 -9.96 -6.39
CA SER A 402 -10.29 -9.31 -7.69
C SER A 402 -10.35 -7.79 -7.52
N GLY A 403 -10.02 -7.05 -8.58
CA GLY A 403 -10.02 -5.58 -8.52
C GLY A 403 -8.84 -4.96 -7.76
N GLN A 404 -7.68 -5.62 -7.74
CA GLN A 404 -6.47 -5.07 -7.10
C GLN A 404 -6.01 -3.74 -7.73
N ASP A 405 -6.29 -3.55 -9.02
CA ASP A 405 -6.00 -2.33 -9.76
C ASP A 405 -7.01 -1.20 -9.54
N THR A 406 -8.05 -1.42 -8.72
CA THR A 406 -9.02 -0.38 -8.40
C THR A 406 -8.35 0.77 -7.66
N GLU A 407 -8.48 1.96 -8.23
CA GLU A 407 -7.93 3.20 -7.72
C GLU A 407 -8.82 3.78 -6.61
N LEU A 408 -8.22 4.13 -5.48
CA LEU A 408 -8.88 4.71 -4.31
C LEU A 408 -8.01 5.80 -3.69
N ASP A 409 -8.64 6.79 -3.06
CA ASP A 409 -7.92 7.85 -2.36
C ASP A 409 -7.00 7.30 -1.26
N LYS A 410 -5.74 7.74 -1.22
CA LYS A 410 -4.74 7.27 -0.23
C LYS A 410 -5.24 7.34 1.22
N THR A 411 -5.94 8.39 1.61
CA THR A 411 -6.43 8.53 2.99
C THR A 411 -7.59 7.59 3.29
N VAL A 412 -8.39 7.25 2.28
CA VAL A 412 -9.44 6.24 2.40
C VAL A 412 -8.79 4.85 2.50
N VAL A 413 -7.79 4.53 1.68
CA VAL A 413 -7.02 3.28 1.74
C VAL A 413 -6.43 3.04 3.14
N GLU A 414 -5.81 4.07 3.74
CA GLU A 414 -5.22 3.96 5.08
C GLU A 414 -6.28 3.73 6.18
N ARG A 415 -7.47 4.31 6.05
CA ARG A 415 -8.55 4.22 7.06
C ARG A 415 -9.45 3.00 6.89
N ILE A 416 -9.58 2.48 5.67
CA ILE A 416 -10.47 1.33 5.37
C ILE A 416 -9.81 -0.01 5.68
N GLY A 417 -8.48 -0.07 5.80
CA GLY A 417 -7.74 -1.29 6.10
C GLY A 417 -8.20 -2.00 7.38
N ASP A 418 -8.38 -1.25 8.47
CA ASP A 418 -8.84 -1.80 9.76
C ASP A 418 -10.29 -2.38 9.68
N PRO A 419 -11.30 -1.64 9.16
CA PRO A 419 -12.64 -2.17 8.91
C PRO A 419 -12.66 -3.45 8.07
N LEU A 420 -11.93 -3.48 6.95
CA LEU A 420 -11.90 -4.64 6.05
C LEU A 420 -11.23 -5.85 6.71
N THR A 421 -10.14 -5.64 7.45
CA THR A 421 -9.49 -6.70 8.25
C THR A 421 -10.51 -7.39 9.16
N HIS A 422 -11.33 -6.60 9.82
CA HIS A 422 -12.30 -7.11 10.77
C HIS A 422 -13.47 -7.84 10.07
N LEU A 423 -13.92 -7.36 8.91
CA LEU A 423 -14.92 -8.06 8.09
C LEU A 423 -14.41 -9.41 7.57
N VAL A 424 -13.18 -9.46 7.05
CA VAL A 424 -12.54 -10.70 6.58
C VAL A 424 -12.34 -11.67 7.73
N ARG A 425 -11.89 -11.21 8.91
CA ARG A 425 -11.79 -12.06 10.10
C ARG A 425 -13.15 -12.64 10.51
N ASN A 426 -14.22 -11.84 10.53
CA ASN A 426 -15.55 -12.33 10.89
C ASN A 426 -16.06 -13.39 9.91
N ALA A 427 -15.78 -13.23 8.61
CA ALA A 427 -16.07 -14.25 7.61
C ALA A 427 -15.35 -15.57 7.93
N ILE A 428 -14.10 -15.52 8.38
CA ILE A 428 -13.30 -16.72 8.71
C ILE A 428 -13.70 -17.34 10.06
N ASP A 429 -13.84 -16.53 11.10
CA ASP A 429 -14.10 -16.99 12.47
C ASP A 429 -15.51 -17.58 12.58
N HIS A 430 -16.51 -16.84 12.09
CA HIS A 430 -17.93 -17.15 12.27
C HIS A 430 -18.63 -17.61 10.99
N GLY A 431 -18.21 -17.13 9.82
CA GLY A 431 -18.82 -17.51 8.54
C GLY A 431 -18.44 -18.94 8.12
N ILE A 432 -17.13 -19.20 7.96
CA ILE A 432 -16.63 -20.48 7.46
C ILE A 432 -16.73 -21.57 8.53
N GLU A 433 -17.47 -22.63 8.22
CA GLU A 433 -17.64 -23.81 9.09
C GLU A 433 -16.38 -24.70 9.06
N PRO A 434 -16.14 -25.53 10.10
CA PRO A 434 -15.09 -26.56 10.06
C PRO A 434 -15.31 -27.57 8.94
N ALA A 435 -14.22 -28.14 8.40
CA ALA A 435 -14.26 -29.05 7.25
C ALA A 435 -15.24 -30.23 7.40
N ALA A 436 -15.35 -30.80 8.62
CA ALA A 436 -16.29 -31.88 8.91
C ALA A 436 -17.77 -31.48 8.73
N VAL A 437 -18.13 -30.26 9.15
CA VAL A 437 -19.49 -29.72 9.02
C VAL A 437 -19.78 -29.37 7.57
N ARG A 438 -18.81 -28.79 6.85
CA ARG A 438 -18.93 -28.47 5.42
C ARG A 438 -19.22 -29.72 4.59
N LEU A 439 -18.48 -30.80 4.82
CA LEU A 439 -18.69 -32.09 4.15
C LEU A 439 -20.09 -32.66 4.44
N SER A 440 -20.59 -32.54 5.69
CA SER A 440 -21.95 -32.98 6.04
C SER A 440 -23.04 -32.15 5.35
N ASN A 441 -22.77 -30.87 5.07
CA ASN A 441 -23.65 -29.96 4.37
C ASN A 441 -23.50 -30.04 2.82
N GLY A 442 -22.69 -30.97 2.30
CA GLY A 442 -22.46 -31.16 0.87
C GLY A 442 -21.57 -30.08 0.22
N LYS A 443 -20.82 -29.32 1.02
CA LYS A 443 -19.90 -28.27 0.56
C LYS A 443 -18.46 -28.79 0.41
N PRO A 444 -17.61 -28.12 -0.39
CA PRO A 444 -16.18 -28.41 -0.44
C PRO A 444 -15.54 -28.30 0.95
N ALA A 445 -14.55 -29.15 1.25
CA ALA A 445 -13.84 -29.13 2.53
C ALA A 445 -13.07 -27.81 2.75
N GLN A 446 -12.51 -27.24 1.69
CA GLN A 446 -11.90 -25.92 1.66
C GLN A 446 -13.00 -24.84 1.59
N GLY A 447 -12.93 -23.84 2.47
CA GLY A 447 -13.79 -22.66 2.43
C GLY A 447 -13.28 -21.61 1.45
N SER A 448 -14.17 -20.79 0.89
CA SER A 448 -13.80 -19.73 -0.04
C SER A 448 -14.24 -18.36 0.46
N VAL A 449 -13.30 -17.42 0.49
CA VAL A 449 -13.56 -16.00 0.76
C VAL A 449 -13.17 -15.21 -0.48
N TYR A 450 -14.07 -14.34 -0.94
CA TYR A 450 -13.88 -13.47 -2.10
C TYR A 450 -13.81 -12.03 -1.62
N LEU A 451 -12.81 -11.30 -2.10
CA LEU A 451 -12.63 -9.87 -1.89
C LEU A 451 -12.58 -9.19 -3.26
N ASP A 452 -13.66 -8.50 -3.60
CA ASP A 452 -13.82 -7.86 -4.91
C ASP A 452 -13.90 -6.34 -4.73
N ALA A 453 -13.14 -5.58 -5.52
CA ALA A 453 -13.26 -4.12 -5.58
C ALA A 453 -13.56 -3.67 -7.01
N HIS A 454 -14.50 -2.74 -7.17
CA HIS A 454 -14.80 -2.15 -8.47
C HIS A 454 -15.37 -0.73 -8.35
N HIS A 455 -15.34 0.02 -9.45
CA HIS A 455 -15.96 1.34 -9.56
C HIS A 455 -17.39 1.20 -10.08
N GLU A 456 -18.35 1.79 -9.38
CA GLU A 456 -19.75 1.84 -9.76
C GLU A 456 -20.31 3.25 -9.51
N SER A 457 -20.75 3.95 -10.56
CA SER A 457 -21.53 5.19 -10.47
C SER A 457 -20.95 6.28 -9.54
N GLY A 458 -19.64 6.56 -9.60
CA GLY A 458 -19.01 7.57 -8.71
C GLY A 458 -18.73 7.08 -7.28
N HIS A 459 -18.98 5.80 -7.02
CA HIS A 459 -18.61 5.10 -5.80
C HIS A 459 -17.63 3.96 -6.07
N ILE A 460 -16.88 3.60 -5.05
CA ILE A 460 -16.02 2.43 -5.00
C ILE A 460 -16.74 1.41 -4.15
N VAL A 461 -17.04 0.27 -4.76
CA VAL A 461 -17.76 -0.83 -4.15
C VAL A 461 -16.75 -1.90 -3.82
N ILE A 462 -16.62 -2.21 -2.53
CA ILE A 462 -15.79 -3.28 -2.00
C ILE A 462 -16.72 -4.35 -1.45
N GLU A 463 -16.63 -5.56 -1.97
CA GLU A 463 -17.47 -6.69 -1.59
C GLU A 463 -16.62 -7.78 -0.95
N ILE A 464 -17.07 -8.24 0.21
CA ILE A 464 -16.50 -9.39 0.91
C ILE A 464 -17.57 -10.47 0.89
N ARG A 465 -17.30 -11.59 0.23
CA ARG A 465 -18.23 -12.73 0.14
C ARG A 465 -17.60 -13.97 0.75
N ASP A 466 -18.37 -14.71 1.53
CA ASP A 466 -17.99 -16.03 2.03
C ASP A 466 -19.01 -17.08 1.61
N ASP A 467 -18.57 -18.34 1.53
CA ASP A 467 -19.42 -19.51 1.24
C ASP A 467 -19.84 -20.27 2.52
N GLY A 468 -19.87 -19.54 3.65
CA GLY A 468 -20.08 -20.06 4.99
C GLY A 468 -21.51 -20.49 5.31
N ALA A 469 -21.80 -20.64 6.60
CA ALA A 469 -23.14 -21.01 7.09
C ALA A 469 -24.20 -19.91 6.88
N GLY A 470 -23.77 -18.68 6.64
CA GLY A 470 -24.63 -17.50 6.68
C GLY A 470 -24.96 -17.06 8.12
N LEU A 471 -25.76 -15.99 8.23
CA LEU A 471 -26.19 -15.44 9.51
C LEU A 471 -27.40 -16.19 10.06
N ASP A 472 -27.31 -16.57 11.35
CA ASP A 472 -28.41 -17.18 12.10
C ASP A 472 -29.42 -16.10 12.52
N ARG A 473 -30.40 -15.85 11.65
CA ARG A 473 -31.45 -14.83 11.84
C ARG A 473 -32.30 -15.08 13.08
N GLU A 474 -32.54 -16.34 13.44
CA GLU A 474 -33.32 -16.68 14.64
C GLU A 474 -32.57 -16.26 15.91
N ARG A 475 -31.26 -16.51 15.98
CA ARG A 475 -30.41 -16.02 17.08
C ARG A 475 -30.32 -14.50 17.12
N ILE A 476 -30.20 -13.84 15.98
CA ILE A 476 -30.16 -12.37 15.89
C ILE A 476 -31.47 -11.79 16.44
N LEU A 477 -32.62 -12.31 16.01
CA LEU A 477 -33.93 -11.89 16.51
C LEU A 477 -34.10 -12.14 18.01
N ALA A 478 -33.76 -13.33 18.50
CA ALA A 478 -33.85 -13.66 19.92
C ALA A 478 -33.04 -12.68 20.79
N LYS A 479 -31.81 -12.37 20.35
CA LYS A 479 -30.91 -11.44 21.06
C LYS A 479 -31.35 -9.98 20.95
N ALA A 480 -31.97 -9.60 19.83
CA ALA A 480 -32.54 -8.27 19.66
C ALA A 480 -33.79 -8.04 20.52
N VAL A 481 -34.62 -9.08 20.70
CA VAL A 481 -35.77 -9.05 21.62
C VAL A 481 -35.30 -9.00 23.08
N GLU A 482 -34.31 -9.81 23.47
CA GLU A 482 -33.71 -9.78 24.82
C GLU A 482 -33.21 -8.39 25.21
N ARG A 483 -32.64 -7.66 24.24
CA ARG A 483 -32.11 -6.31 24.43
C ARG A 483 -33.15 -5.19 24.30
N GLY A 484 -34.41 -5.51 24.01
CA GLY A 484 -35.48 -4.52 23.83
C GLY A 484 -35.29 -3.61 22.60
N LEU A 485 -34.55 -4.09 21.59
CA LEU A 485 -34.44 -3.41 20.29
C LEU A 485 -35.70 -3.63 19.46
N ILE A 486 -36.33 -4.80 19.58
CA ILE A 486 -37.52 -5.20 18.83
C ILE A 486 -38.58 -5.75 19.79
N GLU A 487 -39.84 -5.43 19.54
CA GLU A 487 -40.98 -6.02 20.28
C GLU A 487 -41.21 -7.49 19.85
N PRO A 488 -41.46 -8.39 20.80
CA PRO A 488 -41.67 -9.81 20.49
C PRO A 488 -42.84 -10.00 19.52
N GLY A 489 -42.59 -10.65 18.39
CA GLY A 489 -43.59 -10.96 17.36
C GLY A 489 -43.64 -10.02 16.16
N ARG A 490 -42.80 -8.98 16.10
CA ARG A 490 -42.71 -8.10 14.91
C ARG A 490 -42.01 -8.81 13.76
N GLN A 491 -42.69 -8.93 12.61
CA GLN A 491 -42.06 -9.40 11.37
C GLN A 491 -41.26 -8.26 10.72
N LEU A 492 -39.97 -8.51 10.52
CA LEU A 492 -39.05 -7.62 9.83
C LEU A 492 -38.64 -8.25 8.50
N ALA A 493 -38.28 -7.42 7.53
CA ALA A 493 -37.67 -7.92 6.32
C ALA A 493 -36.27 -8.48 6.64
N ASP A 494 -35.84 -9.48 5.88
CA ASP A 494 -34.55 -10.14 6.05
C ASP A 494 -33.37 -9.15 6.14
N ASN A 495 -33.37 -8.12 5.27
CA ASN A 495 -32.34 -7.08 5.28
C ASN A 495 -32.35 -6.23 6.57
N ASP A 496 -33.53 -5.98 7.14
CA ASP A 496 -33.65 -5.23 8.40
C ASP A 496 -33.13 -6.06 9.57
N ILE A 497 -33.28 -7.38 9.53
CA ILE A 497 -32.75 -8.31 10.53
C ILE A 497 -31.21 -8.34 10.45
N ASP A 498 -30.67 -8.50 9.24
CA ASP A 498 -29.24 -8.52 9.01
C ASP A 498 -28.59 -7.18 9.42
N ALA A 499 -29.29 -6.06 9.25
CA ALA A 499 -28.81 -4.72 9.65
C ALA A 499 -28.65 -4.53 11.17
N LEU A 500 -29.28 -5.35 12.01
CA LEU A 500 -29.20 -5.28 13.47
C LEU A 500 -27.82 -5.66 14.01
N ILE A 501 -27.02 -6.39 13.24
CA ILE A 501 -25.68 -6.83 13.67
C ILE A 501 -24.74 -5.65 13.95
N PHE A 502 -25.05 -4.49 13.38
CA PHE A 502 -24.27 -3.26 13.52
C PHE A 502 -24.76 -2.35 14.65
N GLU A 503 -25.79 -2.76 15.41
CA GLU A 503 -26.24 -1.99 16.58
C GLU A 503 -25.17 -2.00 17.68
N PRO A 504 -25.03 -0.91 18.46
CA PRO A 504 -23.97 -0.79 19.45
C PRO A 504 -23.93 -1.95 20.45
N GLY A 505 -22.76 -2.56 20.59
CA GLY A 505 -22.54 -3.70 21.46
C GLY A 505 -23.29 -4.98 21.07
N PHE A 506 -23.91 -5.05 19.88
CA PHE A 506 -24.56 -6.25 19.36
C PHE A 506 -23.48 -7.24 18.92
N SER A 507 -23.16 -8.19 19.79
CA SER A 507 -22.29 -9.33 19.47
C SER A 507 -23.01 -10.61 19.84
N THR A 508 -23.05 -11.56 18.91
CA THR A 508 -23.65 -12.88 19.13
C THR A 508 -22.76 -13.76 20.02
N ALA A 509 -21.47 -13.44 20.18
CA ALA A 509 -20.52 -14.22 20.96
C ALA A 509 -20.82 -14.19 22.48
N THR A 510 -20.78 -15.36 23.11
CA THR A 510 -20.98 -15.57 24.55
C THR A 510 -19.70 -15.39 25.37
N GLN A 511 -18.53 -15.40 24.72
CA GLN A 511 -17.22 -15.16 25.34
C GLN A 511 -16.47 -14.05 24.59
N ILE A 512 -15.84 -13.16 25.35
CA ILE A 512 -14.90 -12.16 24.83
C ILE A 512 -13.58 -12.90 24.60
N THR A 513 -13.22 -13.16 23.34
CA THR A 513 -11.91 -13.74 23.03
C THR A 513 -10.82 -12.71 23.29
N SER A 514 -9.74 -13.15 23.93
CA SER A 514 -8.58 -12.32 24.33
C SER A 514 -7.86 -11.66 23.14
N LEU A 515 -8.08 -12.14 21.92
CA LEU A 515 -7.49 -11.61 20.69
C LEU A 515 -8.20 -10.35 20.13
N SER A 516 -9.36 -9.99 20.68
CA SER A 516 -10.13 -8.79 20.28
C SER A 516 -9.82 -7.58 21.18
N GLY A 517 -8.57 -7.47 21.64
CA GLY A 517 -8.06 -6.52 22.64
C GLY A 517 -8.17 -5.01 22.31
N ARG A 518 -8.97 -4.62 21.32
CA ARG A 518 -9.34 -3.22 21.04
C ARG A 518 -10.85 -2.94 21.12
N GLY A 519 -11.69 -3.93 21.44
CA GLY A 519 -13.13 -3.71 21.61
C GLY A 519 -13.85 -3.29 20.32
N VAL A 520 -13.46 -3.88 19.18
CA VAL A 520 -14.02 -3.52 17.86
C VAL A 520 -15.15 -4.49 17.54
N GLY A 521 -16.40 -4.03 17.69
CA GLY A 521 -17.58 -4.73 17.18
C GLY A 521 -17.94 -4.28 15.76
N MET A 522 -18.99 -4.89 15.19
CA MET A 522 -19.53 -4.46 13.90
C MET A 522 -20.03 -3.01 13.93
N ASP A 523 -20.43 -2.51 15.09
CA ASP A 523 -20.75 -1.10 15.34
C ASP A 523 -19.57 -0.15 15.04
N VAL A 524 -18.34 -0.53 15.42
CA VAL A 524 -17.14 0.24 15.11
C VAL A 524 -16.83 0.21 13.62
N VAL A 525 -17.04 -0.93 12.95
CA VAL A 525 -16.91 -1.02 11.48
C VAL A 525 -17.88 -0.08 10.78
N ARG A 526 -19.17 -0.11 11.15
CA ARG A 526 -20.18 0.82 10.60
C ARG A 526 -19.79 2.26 10.89
N SER A 527 -19.36 2.58 12.11
CA SER A 527 -18.96 3.94 12.47
C SER A 527 -17.73 4.43 11.69
N ASN A 528 -16.75 3.56 11.45
CA ASN A 528 -15.54 3.90 10.69
C ASN A 528 -15.87 4.12 9.21
N ILE A 529 -16.70 3.25 8.62
CA ILE A 529 -17.16 3.41 7.23
C ILE A 529 -18.05 4.67 7.10
N ALA A 530 -18.94 4.93 8.05
CA ALA A 530 -19.75 6.15 8.07
C ALA A 530 -18.90 7.42 8.24
N ALA A 531 -17.80 7.36 8.99
CA ALA A 531 -16.84 8.46 9.11
C ALA A 531 -16.11 8.76 7.79
N LEU A 532 -15.99 7.75 6.92
CA LEU A 532 -15.54 7.89 5.53
C LEU A 532 -16.67 8.27 4.56
N ARG A 533 -17.89 8.52 5.09
CA ARG A 533 -19.12 8.75 4.33
C ARG A 533 -19.47 7.60 3.39
N GLY A 534 -19.00 6.41 3.73
CA GLY A 534 -19.42 5.19 3.09
C GLY A 534 -20.68 4.62 3.72
N THR A 535 -21.30 3.70 2.99
CA THR A 535 -22.37 2.85 3.50
C THR A 535 -21.91 1.40 3.53
N VAL A 536 -22.45 0.64 4.48
CA VAL A 536 -22.21 -0.80 4.59
C VAL A 536 -23.54 -1.54 4.60
N GLU A 537 -23.69 -2.48 3.69
CA GLU A 537 -24.85 -3.36 3.56
C GLU A 537 -24.40 -4.81 3.77
N VAL A 538 -25.28 -5.63 4.34
CA VAL A 538 -25.04 -7.06 4.53
C VAL A 538 -26.21 -7.82 3.97
N ARG A 539 -25.90 -8.87 3.20
CA ARG A 539 -26.86 -9.79 2.62
C ARG A 539 -26.39 -11.19 2.94
N SER A 540 -27.15 -11.94 3.70
CA SER A 540 -26.80 -13.32 4.04
C SER A 540 -27.90 -14.28 3.61
N VAL A 541 -27.50 -15.45 3.13
CA VAL A 541 -28.43 -16.55 2.82
C VAL A 541 -28.00 -17.77 3.63
N PRO A 542 -28.85 -18.28 4.55
CA PRO A 542 -28.51 -19.44 5.36
C PRO A 542 -28.08 -20.64 4.50
N GLY A 543 -26.94 -21.23 4.86
CA GLY A 543 -26.33 -22.35 4.14
C GLY A 543 -25.60 -21.99 2.85
N GLN A 544 -25.68 -20.75 2.34
CA GLN A 544 -24.93 -20.32 1.14
C GLN A 544 -23.81 -19.34 1.45
N GLY A 545 -23.91 -18.59 2.57
CA GLY A 545 -22.86 -17.70 3.06
C GLY A 545 -23.34 -16.26 3.22
N THR A 546 -22.39 -15.35 3.43
CA THR A 546 -22.67 -13.92 3.64
C THR A 546 -21.92 -13.05 2.63
N THR A 547 -22.56 -11.97 2.21
CA THR A 547 -21.98 -10.91 1.39
C THR A 547 -22.09 -9.59 2.12
N VAL A 548 -20.95 -8.96 2.40
CA VAL A 548 -20.85 -7.62 2.96
C VAL A 548 -20.40 -6.67 1.86
N GLN A 549 -21.20 -5.66 1.57
CA GLN A 549 -20.92 -4.66 0.54
C GLN A 549 -20.63 -3.31 1.22
N VAL A 550 -19.45 -2.75 0.95
CA VAL A 550 -19.02 -1.44 1.42
C VAL A 550 -18.97 -0.50 0.22
N ARG A 551 -19.76 0.58 0.25
CA ARG A 551 -19.73 1.62 -0.78
C ARG A 551 -19.05 2.87 -0.22
N LEU A 552 -18.02 3.35 -0.89
CA LEU A 552 -17.26 4.54 -0.52
C LEU A 552 -17.33 5.57 -1.66
N PRO A 553 -17.44 6.87 -1.38
CA PRO A 553 -17.34 7.89 -2.43
C PRO A 553 -15.93 7.93 -3.03
N LEU A 554 -15.82 8.22 -4.35
CA LEU A 554 -14.52 8.32 -5.04
C LEU A 554 -13.67 9.51 -4.59
N THR A 555 -14.24 10.52 -3.92
CA THR A 555 -13.61 11.85 -3.82
C THR A 555 -13.48 12.37 -2.39
N LEU A 556 -12.72 13.46 -2.27
CA LEU A 556 -12.70 14.33 -1.09
C LEU A 556 -14.12 14.75 -0.69
N ALA A 557 -14.23 15.23 0.55
CA ALA A 557 -15.46 15.59 1.22
C ALA A 557 -16.20 16.77 0.53
N ILE A 558 -16.70 16.59 -0.69
CA ILE A 558 -17.64 17.45 -1.39
C ILE A 558 -18.94 16.66 -1.46
N ILE A 559 -20.04 17.29 -1.10
CA ILE A 559 -21.37 16.70 -1.22
C ILE A 559 -22.26 17.60 -2.05
N ASP A 560 -23.16 16.98 -2.81
CA ASP A 560 -24.34 17.68 -3.29
C ASP A 560 -25.24 17.94 -2.09
N GLY A 561 -25.40 19.22 -1.78
CA GLY A 561 -26.10 19.70 -0.62
C GLY A 561 -27.38 20.43 -1.02
N PHE A 562 -28.48 20.08 -0.38
CA PHE A 562 -29.69 20.87 -0.40
C PHE A 562 -29.61 21.95 0.69
N GLN A 563 -29.52 23.20 0.28
CA GLN A 563 -29.36 24.35 1.17
C GLN A 563 -30.70 24.85 1.67
N VAL A 564 -30.79 25.05 2.99
CA VAL A 564 -31.98 25.56 3.66
C VAL A 564 -31.60 26.67 4.64
N ARG A 565 -32.51 27.61 4.86
CA ARG A 565 -32.33 28.70 5.84
C ARG A 565 -33.22 28.48 7.04
N VAL A 566 -32.64 28.73 8.22
CA VAL A 566 -33.36 28.77 9.50
C VAL A 566 -32.90 29.99 10.28
N GLY A 567 -33.78 30.98 10.43
CA GLY A 567 -33.42 32.29 10.98
C GLY A 567 -32.31 32.95 10.17
N HIS A 568 -31.17 33.21 10.80
CA HIS A 568 -29.97 33.76 10.12
C HIS A 568 -28.98 32.69 9.62
N SER A 569 -29.19 31.42 9.99
CA SER A 569 -28.26 30.34 9.70
C SER A 569 -28.62 29.63 8.40
N VAL A 570 -27.59 29.27 7.63
CA VAL A 570 -27.72 28.39 6.46
C VAL A 570 -27.26 27.00 6.85
N LEU A 571 -28.10 26.01 6.58
CA LEU A 571 -27.85 24.60 6.85
C LEU A 571 -27.83 23.84 5.51
N VAL A 572 -27.03 22.78 5.44
CA VAL A 572 -26.89 21.92 4.27
C VAL A 572 -27.32 20.51 4.64
N ILE A 573 -28.24 19.95 3.85
CA ILE A 573 -28.69 18.56 3.95
C ILE A 573 -28.11 17.79 2.77
N PRO A 574 -27.49 16.61 2.95
CA PRO A 574 -27.07 15.79 1.82
C PRO A 574 -28.25 15.50 0.88
N LEU A 575 -28.09 15.82 -0.41
CA LEU A 575 -29.20 15.75 -1.38
C LEU A 575 -29.73 14.32 -1.55
N GLU A 576 -28.86 13.32 -1.45
CA GLU A 576 -29.21 11.89 -1.50
C GLU A 576 -30.23 11.46 -0.44
N MET A 577 -30.35 12.22 0.67
CA MET A 577 -31.28 11.91 1.76
C MET A 577 -32.61 12.67 1.63
N VAL A 578 -32.73 13.61 0.68
CA VAL A 578 -33.93 14.43 0.47
C VAL A 578 -34.87 13.71 -0.49
N ASP A 579 -36.09 13.40 -0.03
CA ASP A 579 -37.14 12.74 -0.83
C ASP A 579 -38.03 13.79 -1.52
N GLU A 580 -38.64 14.69 -0.74
CA GLU A 580 -39.46 15.79 -1.28
C GLU A 580 -39.51 17.00 -0.34
N CYS A 581 -39.94 18.16 -0.84
CA CYS A 581 -40.16 19.38 -0.06
C CYS A 581 -41.64 19.76 -0.07
N VAL A 582 -42.22 20.04 1.10
CA VAL A 582 -43.66 20.31 1.27
C VAL A 582 -43.87 21.56 2.12
N GLU A 583 -44.83 22.41 1.73
CA GLU A 583 -45.21 23.57 2.54
C GLU A 583 -45.90 23.14 3.85
N TYR A 584 -45.50 23.70 4.98
CA TYR A 584 -46.11 23.38 6.27
C TYR A 584 -47.34 24.26 6.54
N LEU A 585 -48.51 23.62 6.53
CA LEU A 585 -49.80 24.27 6.80
C LEU A 585 -50.34 23.96 8.21
N GLY A 586 -49.57 23.27 9.05
CA GLY A 586 -50.01 22.76 10.36
C GLY A 586 -49.95 23.78 11.51
N THR A 587 -50.55 23.42 12.65
CA THR A 587 -50.54 24.25 13.87
C THR A 587 -49.22 24.14 14.64
N PRO A 588 -48.75 25.22 15.30
CA PRO A 588 -47.42 25.27 15.93
C PRO A 588 -47.23 24.38 17.17
N ALA A 589 -48.21 23.58 17.58
CA ALA A 589 -48.12 22.71 18.77
C ALA A 589 -47.78 21.25 18.47
N GLN A 590 -47.92 20.78 17.21
CA GLN A 590 -47.75 19.37 16.86
C GLN A 590 -46.36 19.09 16.24
N HIS A 591 -45.76 17.95 16.58
CA HIS A 591 -44.46 17.48 16.03
C HIS A 591 -44.64 16.46 14.88
N TYR A 592 -45.83 16.41 14.28
CA TYR A 592 -46.16 15.55 13.16
C TYR A 592 -47.07 16.29 12.17
N THR A 593 -47.02 15.90 10.91
CA THR A 593 -47.92 16.39 9.85
C THR A 593 -48.47 15.21 9.06
N ASP A 594 -49.64 15.38 8.45
CA ASP A 594 -50.15 14.40 7.50
C ASP A 594 -49.52 14.65 6.13
N LEU A 595 -48.83 13.65 5.59
CA LEU A 595 -48.27 13.62 4.25
C LEU A 595 -49.01 12.55 3.44
N ARG A 596 -50.01 12.97 2.67
CA ARG A 596 -50.81 12.11 1.77
C ARG A 596 -51.45 10.89 2.48
N GLY A 597 -51.93 11.06 3.71
CA GLY A 597 -52.56 10.01 4.51
C GLY A 597 -51.58 9.23 5.41
N THR A 598 -50.30 9.60 5.43
CA THR A 598 -49.29 9.02 6.32
C THR A 598 -48.77 10.04 7.33
N VAL A 599 -48.66 9.64 8.60
CA VAL A 599 -48.17 10.50 9.67
C VAL A 599 -46.66 10.68 9.55
N LEU A 600 -46.22 11.87 9.15
CA LEU A 600 -44.82 12.24 9.04
C LEU A 600 -44.37 12.98 10.33
N PRO A 601 -43.51 12.39 11.18
CA PRO A 601 -42.89 13.11 12.29
C PRO A 601 -41.90 14.14 11.74
N PHE A 602 -41.78 15.31 12.36
CA PHE A 602 -40.78 16.29 11.92
C PHE A 602 -40.06 17.00 13.08
N ILE A 603 -38.81 17.39 12.84
CA ILE A 603 -37.98 18.14 13.78
C ILE A 603 -38.05 19.62 13.42
N ARG A 604 -38.23 20.47 14.43
CA ARG A 604 -38.13 21.92 14.26
C ARG A 604 -36.70 22.37 14.46
N LEU A 605 -35.97 22.56 13.35
CA LEU A 605 -34.55 22.89 13.39
C LEU A 605 -34.25 24.14 14.22
N ARG A 606 -35.13 25.14 14.16
CA ARG A 606 -35.02 26.37 14.96
C ARG A 606 -34.98 26.09 16.46
N GLN A 607 -35.91 25.30 16.96
CA GLN A 607 -35.99 24.96 18.39
C GLN A 607 -34.86 24.00 18.77
N HIS A 608 -34.56 23.05 17.88
CA HIS A 608 -33.54 22.04 18.11
C HIS A 608 -32.14 22.65 18.30
N PHE A 609 -31.76 23.57 17.43
CA PHE A 609 -30.45 24.24 17.48
C PHE A 609 -30.48 25.60 18.20
N ALA A 610 -31.59 25.94 18.87
CA ALA A 610 -31.80 27.22 19.56
C ALA A 610 -31.44 28.45 18.69
N LEU A 611 -31.83 28.41 17.40
CA LEU A 611 -31.46 29.43 16.41
C LEU A 611 -32.30 30.69 16.54
N GLN A 612 -31.63 31.83 16.46
CA GLN A 612 -32.23 33.17 16.48
C GLN A 612 -32.53 33.67 15.05
N GLY A 613 -33.53 34.55 14.93
CA GLY A 613 -33.82 35.28 13.69
C GLY A 613 -35.31 35.36 13.33
N PRO A 614 -35.67 36.06 12.25
CA PRO A 614 -37.06 36.16 11.80
C PRO A 614 -37.58 34.78 11.36
N GLY A 615 -38.82 34.45 11.74
CA GLY A 615 -39.52 33.26 11.23
C GLY A 615 -40.04 33.48 9.81
N SER A 616 -40.20 32.39 9.05
CA SER A 616 -40.92 32.47 7.77
C SER A 616 -42.43 32.48 7.97
N ALA A 617 -43.14 33.29 7.17
CA ALA A 617 -44.60 33.25 7.10
C ALA A 617 -45.13 31.96 6.43
N ARG A 618 -44.26 31.27 5.68
CA ARG A 618 -44.54 30.00 5.00
C ARG A 618 -43.37 29.05 5.21
N PRO A 619 -43.28 28.42 6.39
CA PRO A 619 -42.24 27.43 6.66
C PRO A 619 -42.45 26.19 5.78
N ASN A 620 -41.37 25.50 5.46
CA ASN A 620 -41.37 24.31 4.63
C ASN A 620 -40.85 23.11 5.44
N ILE A 621 -41.31 21.92 5.10
CA ILE A 621 -40.77 20.66 5.59
C ILE A 621 -39.97 20.03 4.46
N VAL A 622 -38.70 19.77 4.73
CA VAL A 622 -37.88 18.89 3.90
C VAL A 622 -38.08 17.47 4.39
N VAL A 623 -38.68 16.62 3.57
CA VAL A 623 -38.89 15.20 3.86
C VAL A 623 -37.59 14.46 3.58
N ILE A 624 -37.10 13.78 4.60
CA ILE A 624 -35.84 13.05 4.58
C ILE A 624 -36.13 11.56 4.69
N GLN A 625 -35.47 10.78 3.84
CA GLN A 625 -35.48 9.34 3.89
C GLN A 625 -34.17 8.82 4.48
N HIS A 626 -34.27 8.03 5.56
CA HIS A 626 -33.13 7.34 6.16
C HIS A 626 -33.51 5.88 6.39
N GLY A 627 -32.95 4.98 5.57
CA GLY A 627 -33.38 3.57 5.51
C GLY A 627 -34.84 3.43 5.07
N THR A 628 -35.63 2.71 5.85
CA THR A 628 -37.07 2.48 5.60
C THR A 628 -37.98 3.54 6.22
N GLN A 629 -37.43 4.50 6.96
CA GLN A 629 -38.21 5.50 7.70
C GLN A 629 -38.07 6.90 7.10
N ARG A 630 -39.18 7.65 7.16
CA ARG A 630 -39.26 9.04 6.70
C ARG A 630 -39.52 9.97 7.88
N PHE A 631 -38.84 11.11 7.89
CA PHE A 631 -39.10 12.19 8.83
C PHE A 631 -38.85 13.54 8.18
N GLY A 632 -39.49 14.58 8.69
CA GLY A 632 -39.39 15.94 8.18
C GLY A 632 -38.40 16.80 8.95
N LEU A 633 -37.79 17.77 8.29
CA LEU A 633 -37.11 18.91 8.91
C LEU A 633 -37.86 20.19 8.57
N LEU A 634 -38.40 20.86 9.60
CA LEU A 634 -39.06 22.16 9.43
C LEU A 634 -38.01 23.27 9.30
N VAL A 635 -38.05 23.98 8.18
CA VAL A 635 -37.14 25.05 7.76
C VAL A 635 -37.93 26.32 7.40
N ASP A 636 -37.27 27.48 7.41
CA ASP A 636 -37.91 28.74 7.07
C ASP A 636 -37.96 28.95 5.56
N GLU A 637 -36.87 28.67 4.85
CA GLU A 637 -36.72 28.93 3.41
C GLU A 637 -35.86 27.85 2.75
N LEU A 638 -36.18 27.53 1.49
CA LEU A 638 -35.45 26.60 0.63
C LEU A 638 -34.54 27.41 -0.31
N LEU A 639 -33.23 27.15 -0.29
CA LEU A 639 -32.26 27.88 -1.11
C LEU A 639 -31.86 27.12 -2.38
N GLY A 640 -32.13 25.80 -2.41
CA GLY A 640 -31.91 24.94 -3.57
C GLY A 640 -30.66 24.08 -3.45
N GLU A 641 -30.29 23.45 -4.55
CA GLU A 641 -29.15 22.54 -4.67
C GLU A 641 -27.85 23.31 -4.85
N ALA A 642 -26.78 22.86 -4.18
CA ALA A 642 -25.45 23.39 -4.34
C ALA A 642 -24.39 22.39 -3.86
N GLN A 643 -23.24 22.38 -4.53
CA GLN A 643 -22.09 21.63 -4.07
C GLN A 643 -21.46 22.31 -2.85
N ALA A 644 -21.21 21.53 -1.81
CA ALA A 644 -20.64 21.99 -0.56
C ALA A 644 -19.35 21.22 -0.26
N VAL A 645 -18.23 21.94 -0.17
CA VAL A 645 -16.97 21.39 0.33
C VAL A 645 -17.06 21.30 1.85
N ILE A 646 -17.06 20.07 2.38
CA ILE A 646 -17.06 19.76 3.80
C ILE A 646 -15.67 20.02 4.38
N LYS A 647 -15.63 20.92 5.35
CA LYS A 647 -14.52 21.08 6.27
C LYS A 647 -14.90 20.42 7.61
N PRO A 648 -14.11 19.45 8.09
CA PRO A 648 -14.38 18.81 9.37
C PRO A 648 -14.34 19.84 10.49
N LEU A 649 -15.25 19.71 11.46
CA LEU A 649 -15.25 20.58 12.62
C LEU A 649 -14.02 20.31 13.50
N SER A 650 -13.46 21.36 14.09
CA SER A 650 -12.32 21.23 15.00
C SER A 650 -12.67 20.37 16.22
N ARG A 651 -11.66 19.81 16.90
CA ARG A 651 -11.85 18.88 18.04
C ARG A 651 -12.71 19.46 19.18
N ILE A 652 -12.80 20.79 19.28
CA ILE A 652 -13.61 21.52 20.26
C ILE A 652 -15.11 21.23 20.06
N PHE A 653 -15.54 20.94 18.84
CA PHE A 653 -16.94 20.68 18.49
C PHE A 653 -17.31 19.20 18.43
N ARG A 654 -16.48 18.28 18.94
CA ARG A 654 -16.79 16.83 18.96
C ARG A 654 -18.10 16.48 19.68
N GLN A 655 -18.57 17.33 20.58
CA GLN A 655 -19.81 17.12 21.32
C GLN A 655 -21.05 17.69 20.62
N ALA A 656 -20.88 18.42 19.51
CA ALA A 656 -22.00 18.97 18.75
C ALA A 656 -22.79 17.83 18.10
N ARG A 657 -24.02 17.62 18.59
CA ARG A 657 -24.93 16.60 18.04
C ARG A 657 -25.73 17.21 16.88
N GLY A 658 -25.93 16.42 15.82
CA GLY A 658 -26.73 16.82 14.66
C GLY A 658 -25.98 17.63 13.58
N ILE A 659 -24.65 17.78 13.69
CA ILE A 659 -23.81 18.48 12.71
C ILE A 659 -22.63 17.58 12.34
N SER A 660 -22.47 17.28 11.04
CA SER A 660 -21.40 16.43 10.52
C SER A 660 -20.18 17.22 10.02
N GLY A 661 -20.35 18.52 9.75
CA GLY A 661 -19.30 19.37 9.19
C GLY A 661 -19.72 20.81 8.98
N SER A 662 -18.83 21.58 8.37
CA SER A 662 -19.11 22.95 7.92
C SER A 662 -18.70 23.12 6.45
N SER A 663 -19.27 24.08 5.77
CA SER A 663 -18.88 24.49 4.42
C SER A 663 -18.84 26.01 4.32
N ILE A 664 -18.09 26.51 3.35
CA ILE A 664 -18.05 27.93 3.03
C ILE A 664 -18.86 28.10 1.75
N LEU A 665 -19.90 28.94 1.81
CA LEU A 665 -20.73 29.26 0.66
C LEU A 665 -19.98 30.21 -0.27
N GLY A 666 -20.38 30.30 -1.54
CA GLY A 666 -19.76 31.20 -2.51
C GLY A 666 -19.81 32.69 -2.14
N ASN A 667 -20.67 33.09 -1.18
CA ASN A 667 -20.72 34.44 -0.61
C ASN A 667 -19.84 34.62 0.65
N GLY A 668 -19.00 33.64 0.99
CA GLY A 668 -18.10 33.65 2.15
C GLY A 668 -18.78 33.32 3.49
N LYS A 669 -20.10 33.12 3.54
CA LYS A 669 -20.79 32.72 4.77
C LYS A 669 -20.54 31.25 5.08
N VAL A 670 -20.50 30.91 6.36
CA VAL A 670 -20.39 29.53 6.83
C VAL A 670 -21.78 28.89 6.81
N ALA A 671 -21.87 27.70 6.21
CA ALA A 671 -23.02 26.82 6.30
C ALA A 671 -22.67 25.57 7.11
N LEU A 672 -23.61 25.07 7.92
CA LEU A 672 -23.41 23.87 8.73
C LEU A 672 -24.07 22.68 8.04
N ILE A 673 -23.35 21.56 7.98
CA ILE A 673 -23.83 20.34 7.32
C ILE A 673 -24.48 19.46 8.38
N LEU A 674 -25.74 19.09 8.17
CA LEU A 674 -26.51 18.32 9.14
C LEU A 674 -26.06 16.86 9.18
N ASP A 675 -26.08 16.28 10.38
CA ASP A 675 -25.95 14.84 10.58
C ASP A 675 -27.35 14.25 10.71
N ILE A 676 -27.86 13.72 9.60
CA ILE A 676 -29.21 13.18 9.49
C ILE A 676 -29.40 11.93 10.35
N ALA A 677 -28.38 11.07 10.46
CA ALA A 677 -28.44 9.87 11.27
C ALA A 677 -28.59 10.21 12.76
N ALA A 678 -27.80 11.19 13.25
CA ALA A 678 -27.90 11.67 14.62
C ALA A 678 -29.27 12.34 14.91
N LEU A 679 -29.81 13.10 13.97
CA LEU A 679 -31.13 13.72 14.08
C LEU A 679 -32.25 12.66 14.11
N HIS A 680 -32.15 11.61 13.28
CA HIS A 680 -33.12 10.51 13.24
C HIS A 680 -33.20 9.75 14.58
N GLN A 681 -32.05 9.43 15.20
CA GLN A 681 -32.03 8.78 16.52
C GLN A 681 -32.77 9.59 17.61
N GLN A 682 -32.71 10.92 17.53
CA GLN A 682 -33.42 11.78 18.49
C GLN A 682 -34.93 11.79 18.28
N VAL A 683 -35.42 11.69 17.04
CA VAL A 683 -36.86 11.53 16.75
C VAL A 683 -37.38 10.25 17.39
N LEU A 684 -36.64 9.15 17.24
CA LEU A 684 -36.99 7.85 17.85
C LEU A 684 -37.02 7.92 19.38
N THR A 685 -36.04 8.60 19.99
CA THR A 685 -35.95 8.75 21.44
C THR A 685 -37.09 9.63 22.00
N THR A 686 -37.49 10.66 21.26
CA THR A 686 -38.60 11.55 21.64
C THR A 686 -39.94 10.82 21.57
N ARG A 687 -40.16 9.98 20.54
CA ARG A 687 -41.34 9.08 20.47
C ARG A 687 -41.46 8.11 21.66
N ARG A 688 -40.32 7.59 22.17
CA ARG A 688 -40.29 6.74 23.38
C ARG A 688 -40.62 7.48 24.67
N ARG A 689 -40.47 8.81 24.73
CA ARG A 689 -40.84 9.62 25.91
C ARG A 689 -42.28 10.10 25.90
N GLU A 690 -42.89 10.26 24.73
CA GLU A 690 -44.29 10.71 24.58
C GLU A 690 -45.30 9.54 24.62
N THR A 691 -44.84 8.29 24.70
CA THR A 691 -45.68 7.13 25.04
C THR A 691 -45.99 7.11 26.54
N ILE A 692 -46.82 8.07 26.97
CA ILE A 692 -47.50 8.05 28.27
C ILE A 692 -48.49 6.87 28.25
N PRO A 693 -48.58 6.03 29.30
CA PRO A 693 -49.52 4.92 29.32
C PRO A 693 -50.95 5.46 29.22
N PHE A 694 -51.69 5.00 28.22
CA PHE A 694 -53.15 5.08 28.20
C PHE A 694 -53.66 4.40 29.47
N THR A 695 -53.96 5.20 30.49
CA THR A 695 -54.70 4.74 31.67
C THR A 695 -56.13 4.56 31.20
N THR A 696 -56.52 3.31 31.00
CA THR A 696 -57.89 2.89 30.77
C THR A 696 -58.68 3.23 32.03
N THR A 697 -59.32 4.39 32.04
CA THR A 697 -60.44 4.66 32.96
C THR A 697 -61.66 4.03 32.31
N ALA A 698 -61.96 2.79 32.70
CA ALA A 698 -63.27 2.20 32.46
C ALA A 698 -64.28 2.84 33.45
N PRO A 699 -65.55 3.05 33.03
CA PRO A 699 -66.60 3.63 33.86
C PRO A 699 -67.04 2.74 35.02
#